data_AF-A0ABD2WWD0-F1
#
_entry.id   AF-A0ABD2WWD0-F1
#
_cell.length_a   1.000
_cell.length_b   1.000
_cell.length_c   1.000
_cell.angle_alpha   90.00
_cell.angle_beta   90.00
_cell.angle_gamma   90.00
#
_symmetry.space_group_name_H-M   'P 1'
#
loop_
_entity.id
_entity.type
_entity.pdbx_description
1 polymer ?
#
loop_
_entity_poly.entity_id
_entity_poly.type
_entity_poly.pdbx_seq_one_letter_code
_entity_poly.pdbx_strand_id
1 'polypeptide(L)'
;MLANPGVLRKPKSALPLIQCIGMRKYLLHNMVRMHFDWEEPTFVGETMTFYIKFRQNNGRPYPVCDKDIVDLVVKVRQGASNIAAFVEICTEPDMFNMVTVKFKTRQAGRYRIDVHIGTLPITGSPYIHRFLPRQPDPNRTILVRESSIIVCRVGMSYPIMIEPRDEFGNVCVFDSNGKPVEGYEIQINQLGTSPDRHSSAESCGDTSLEYDAARRQICLKVSFAKAGFYDASVSLNGTQLRNGNFGIIVLKSHVYGAVQKKVDSNRSTICYSAKLLGWKGERYTKPKTVQCFISSKQLTIKEYRFKFFPKSVITIKLYPSTKFYLNGPAREHEGYDSFILDDGIQRPIELVSDYCDTIAATLAKFLVKKVGGSEIFTKKREYFYQKIRELRYRNENKPKTIKVKREKLLKSSLKATKRFSTANWSQKFEITFEGEEGVDRGGVSREWFELISAALFDAKNGLFESFGESQRALVHPSKRPAASRDLKYYEFAGKIVGKCIYESAFGGRSRLFVRARFTRSFLAQIIGLRVHYKYFEMDDPDLYASKIKYILENNVEGMELFFAEEEYSKNGKLINAVELIPDGRNVCVTNDTKDRYLDVLAQHRLANNSIRNKVNHFLKGLNELIPLNLLRIFNENELEFLWRGTDKYSAEDLRAHHDTHCNSAEFRKVLDWFWTAVSNFTQEEMARLLQFTTGCSQLPPGGFQQLNPRFLINTSATFGDLPTAHTCANELCLPFYECYDHFEKALLLAINEGTEGFEMT
;
A
#
# COMPACT_ATOMS: atom_id res chain seq x y z
N MET A 1 -72.88 20.03 3.43
CA MET A 1 -73.13 18.57 3.49
C MET A 1 -71.83 17.89 3.05
N LEU A 2 -70.94 17.53 3.96
CA LEU A 2 -70.86 16.27 4.73
C LEU A 2 -70.31 15.06 3.91
N ALA A 3 -69.22 14.49 4.45
CA ALA A 3 -68.68 13.12 4.31
C ALA A 3 -67.99 12.76 2.97
N ASN A 4 -66.86 12.05 2.87
CA ASN A 4 -66.05 11.25 3.81
C ASN A 4 -64.71 10.92 3.10
N PRO A 5 -63.52 11.02 3.72
CA PRO A 5 -62.28 10.48 3.14
C PRO A 5 -62.18 8.98 3.43
N GLY A 6 -62.06 8.19 2.35
CA GLY A 6 -61.90 6.74 2.42
C GLY A 6 -60.65 6.34 3.21
N VAL A 7 -60.88 5.65 4.33
CA VAL A 7 -59.85 4.97 5.11
C VAL A 7 -59.25 3.84 4.27
N LEU A 8 -58.04 4.05 3.77
CA LEU A 8 -57.14 2.98 3.33
C LEU A 8 -56.85 2.08 4.55
N ARG A 9 -57.56 0.96 4.64
CA ARG A 9 -57.33 -0.10 5.64
C ARG A 9 -55.91 -0.64 5.47
N LYS A 10 -55.04 -0.39 6.45
CA LYS A 10 -53.81 -1.18 6.67
C LYS A 10 -54.17 -2.67 6.78
N PRO A 11 -53.39 -3.59 6.21
CA PRO A 11 -53.55 -5.01 6.52
C PRO A 11 -53.24 -5.22 8.01
N LYS A 12 -54.23 -5.71 8.74
CA LYS A 12 -54.09 -6.17 10.12
C LYS A 12 -53.46 -7.56 10.10
N SER A 13 -52.18 -7.66 10.42
CA SER A 13 -51.57 -8.91 10.88
C SER A 13 -50.41 -8.63 11.84
N ALA A 14 -50.73 -8.02 12.97
CA ALA A 14 -49.91 -8.11 14.17
C ALA A 14 -50.83 -8.64 15.28
N LEU A 15 -50.48 -9.78 15.88
CA LEU A 15 -51.16 -10.31 17.05
C LEU A 15 -51.15 -9.24 18.17
N PRO A 16 -52.24 -9.09 18.95
CA PRO A 16 -52.29 -8.10 20.02
C PRO A 16 -51.19 -8.37 21.06
N LEU A 17 -50.50 -7.32 21.50
CA LEU A 17 -49.38 -7.33 22.46
C LEU A 17 -49.63 -8.16 23.75
N ILE A 18 -50.90 -8.30 24.15
CA ILE A 18 -51.35 -9.06 25.33
C ILE A 18 -51.22 -10.57 25.13
N GLN A 19 -51.35 -11.07 23.89
CA GLN A 19 -51.27 -12.50 23.57
C GLN A 19 -49.81 -13.00 23.53
N CYS A 20 -48.85 -12.16 23.12
CA CYS A 20 -47.42 -12.47 23.13
C CYS A 20 -46.84 -12.61 24.55
N ILE A 21 -47.30 -11.81 25.51
CA ILE A 21 -46.80 -11.82 26.90
C ILE A 21 -47.18 -13.13 27.63
N GLY A 22 -48.36 -13.69 27.34
CA GLY A 22 -48.80 -14.97 27.92
C GLY A 22 -48.09 -16.20 27.33
N MET A 23 -47.58 -16.12 26.09
CA MET A 23 -46.98 -17.27 25.40
C MET A 23 -45.50 -17.50 25.70
N ARG A 24 -44.78 -16.53 26.29
CA ARG A 24 -43.35 -16.68 26.66
C ARG A 24 -43.06 -17.87 27.58
N LYS A 25 -44.01 -18.28 28.43
CA LYS A 25 -43.87 -19.47 29.29
C LYS A 25 -43.77 -20.79 28.52
N TYR A 26 -44.03 -20.78 27.21
CA TYR A 26 -44.06 -21.97 26.34
C TYR A 26 -42.94 -21.98 25.29
N LEU A 27 -42.00 -21.03 25.33
CA LEU A 27 -40.84 -21.01 24.45
C LEU A 27 -39.65 -21.68 25.15
N LEU A 28 -39.31 -22.91 24.74
CA LEU A 28 -38.11 -23.61 25.19
C LEU A 28 -37.04 -23.59 24.09
N HIS A 29 -35.79 -23.32 24.46
CA HIS A 29 -34.65 -23.27 23.54
C HIS A 29 -34.45 -24.58 22.74
N ASN A 30 -34.86 -25.72 23.29
CA ASN A 30 -34.75 -27.03 22.64
C ASN A 30 -35.78 -27.26 21.52
N MET A 31 -36.87 -26.50 21.50
CA MET A 31 -37.91 -26.57 20.46
C MET A 31 -37.64 -25.64 19.27
N VAL A 32 -36.58 -24.82 19.37
CA VAL A 32 -36.14 -23.93 18.30
C VAL A 32 -35.12 -24.65 17.42
N ARG A 33 -35.33 -24.60 16.10
CA ARG A 33 -34.47 -25.26 15.10
C ARG A 33 -34.03 -24.30 14.03
N MET A 34 -32.80 -24.49 13.56
CA MET A 34 -32.22 -23.73 12.46
C MET A 34 -32.31 -24.51 11.15
N HIS A 35 -32.59 -23.82 10.06
CA HIS A 35 -32.65 -24.35 8.69
C HIS A 35 -31.87 -23.45 7.75
N PHE A 36 -30.83 -23.98 7.11
CA PHE A 36 -30.05 -23.25 6.11
C PHE A 36 -30.84 -23.11 4.81
N ASP A 37 -30.72 -21.95 4.16
CA ASP A 37 -31.32 -21.64 2.86
C ASP A 37 -30.24 -21.49 1.79
N TRP A 38 -29.36 -22.46 1.73
CA TRP A 38 -28.30 -22.54 0.73
C TRP A 38 -27.97 -24.00 0.43
N GLU A 39 -27.47 -24.23 -0.78
CA GLU A 39 -26.98 -25.52 -1.23
C GLU A 39 -25.46 -25.62 -1.07
N GLU A 40 -24.96 -26.85 -0.95
CA GLU A 40 -23.51 -27.09 -0.90
C GLU A 40 -22.97 -27.48 -2.29
N PRO A 41 -21.75 -27.05 -2.65
CA PRO A 41 -20.82 -26.26 -1.84
C PRO A 41 -21.16 -24.76 -1.81
N THR A 42 -20.98 -24.14 -0.65
CA THR A 42 -21.13 -22.68 -0.49
C THR A 42 -19.84 -21.91 -0.71
N PHE A 43 -19.96 -20.73 -1.34
CA PHE A 43 -18.84 -19.84 -1.64
C PHE A 43 -18.91 -18.53 -0.86
N VAL A 44 -17.76 -17.91 -0.64
CA VAL A 44 -17.68 -16.53 -0.11
C VAL A 44 -18.30 -15.54 -1.11
N GLY A 45 -18.69 -14.37 -0.62
CA GLY A 45 -19.17 -13.25 -1.44
C GLY A 45 -20.67 -13.21 -1.67
N GLU A 46 -21.41 -14.24 -1.27
CA GLU A 46 -22.87 -14.28 -1.34
C GLU A 46 -23.50 -14.03 0.03
N THR A 47 -24.71 -13.48 0.00
CA THR A 47 -25.50 -13.25 1.21
C THR A 47 -26.14 -14.58 1.62
N MET A 48 -25.62 -15.14 2.69
CA MET A 48 -26.04 -16.40 3.27
C MET A 48 -27.27 -16.19 4.12
N THR A 49 -28.33 -16.95 3.84
CA THR A 49 -29.60 -16.86 4.56
C THR A 49 -29.90 -18.16 5.29
N PHE A 50 -30.31 -18.08 6.55
CA PHE A 50 -30.87 -19.22 7.26
C PHE A 50 -32.04 -18.78 8.13
N TYR A 51 -32.95 -19.71 8.37
CA TYR A 51 -34.15 -19.47 9.14
C TYR A 51 -34.08 -20.15 10.50
N ILE A 52 -34.56 -19.45 11.52
CA ILE A 52 -34.76 -19.98 12.86
C ILE A 52 -36.26 -20.15 13.04
N LYS A 53 -36.71 -21.40 13.15
CA LYS A 53 -38.12 -21.76 13.33
C LYS A 53 -38.42 -21.92 14.83
N PHE A 54 -39.38 -21.15 15.31
CA PHE A 54 -39.85 -21.19 16.70
C PHE A 54 -41.08 -22.10 16.80
N ARG A 55 -41.07 -23.00 17.79
CA ARG A 55 -42.18 -23.91 18.10
C ARG A 55 -42.48 -23.91 19.59
N GLN A 56 -43.75 -24.11 19.92
CA GLN A 56 -44.23 -24.30 21.27
C GLN A 56 -43.93 -25.74 21.75
N ASN A 57 -44.01 -25.96 23.06
CA ASN A 57 -43.79 -27.27 23.69
C ASN A 57 -44.70 -28.40 23.15
N ASN A 58 -45.87 -28.06 22.63
CA ASN A 58 -46.81 -29.00 22.01
C ASN A 58 -46.58 -29.21 20.50
N GLY A 59 -45.49 -28.66 19.95
CA GLY A 59 -45.11 -28.77 18.54
C GLY A 59 -45.77 -27.75 17.59
N ARG A 60 -46.69 -26.89 18.07
CA ARG A 60 -47.34 -25.87 17.24
C ARG A 60 -46.39 -24.70 16.92
N PRO A 61 -46.58 -24.00 15.78
CA PRO A 61 -45.83 -22.79 15.46
C PRO A 61 -45.93 -21.71 16.56
N TYR A 62 -44.81 -21.13 16.97
CA TYR A 62 -44.78 -20.03 17.95
C TYR A 62 -44.67 -18.69 17.22
N PRO A 63 -45.64 -17.77 17.33
CA PRO A 63 -45.57 -16.47 16.67
C PRO A 63 -44.48 -15.59 17.28
N VAL A 64 -43.48 -15.22 16.48
CA VAL A 64 -42.34 -14.42 16.93
C VAL A 64 -42.73 -12.94 16.91
N CYS A 65 -42.35 -12.21 17.96
CA CYS A 65 -42.52 -10.76 18.05
C CYS A 65 -41.20 -10.05 18.36
N ASP A 66 -41.15 -8.73 18.21
CA ASP A 66 -39.93 -7.92 18.41
C ASP A 66 -39.27 -8.16 19.77
N LYS A 67 -40.05 -8.43 20.82
CA LYS A 67 -39.53 -8.72 22.17
C LYS A 67 -38.78 -10.05 22.23
N ASP A 68 -39.12 -11.01 21.39
CA ASP A 68 -38.47 -12.33 21.38
C ASP A 68 -37.17 -12.33 20.56
N ILE A 69 -37.00 -11.37 19.63
CA ILE A 69 -35.70 -11.08 19.00
C ILE A 69 -34.67 -10.58 20.03
N VAL A 70 -35.11 -9.78 21.01
CA VAL A 70 -34.18 -9.19 22.01
C VAL A 70 -33.44 -10.26 22.80
N ASP A 71 -34.08 -11.41 23.04
CA ASP A 71 -33.48 -12.55 23.73
C ASP A 71 -32.71 -13.48 22.77
N LEU A 72 -32.87 -13.33 21.44
CA LEU A 72 -32.18 -14.13 20.44
C LEU A 72 -30.77 -13.57 20.18
N VAL A 73 -29.75 -14.37 20.48
CA VAL A 73 -28.35 -14.03 20.22
C VAL A 73 -27.80 -14.92 19.13
N VAL A 74 -27.49 -14.32 17.97
CA VAL A 74 -26.79 -14.97 16.87
C VAL A 74 -25.36 -14.43 16.78
N LYS A 75 -24.38 -15.33 16.84
CA LYS A 75 -22.96 -14.98 16.66
C LYS A 75 -22.37 -15.84 15.56
N VAL A 76 -22.02 -15.22 14.45
CA VAL A 76 -21.26 -15.85 13.37
C VAL A 76 -19.79 -15.49 13.57
N ARG A 77 -18.90 -16.49 13.61
CA ARG A 77 -17.48 -16.30 13.93
C ARG A 77 -16.55 -17.07 13.03
N GLN A 78 -15.40 -16.47 12.71
CA GLN A 78 -14.26 -17.12 12.07
C GLN A 78 -13.02 -16.93 12.95
N GLY A 79 -12.58 -18.00 13.60
CA GLY A 79 -11.53 -17.89 14.62
C GLY A 79 -11.92 -16.93 15.74
N ALA A 80 -11.18 -15.83 15.89
CA ALA A 80 -11.46 -14.79 16.88
C ALA A 80 -12.35 -13.63 16.35
N SER A 81 -12.59 -13.58 15.04
CA SER A 81 -13.34 -12.50 14.40
C SER A 81 -14.84 -12.78 14.42
N ASN A 82 -15.65 -11.77 14.74
CA ASN A 82 -17.10 -11.83 14.61
C ASN A 82 -17.50 -11.31 13.21
N ILE A 83 -18.45 -11.99 12.59
CA ILE A 83 -19.09 -11.55 11.34
C ILE A 83 -20.43 -10.95 11.71
N ALA A 84 -20.70 -9.76 11.16
CA ALA A 84 -21.99 -9.13 11.36
C ALA A 84 -23.08 -9.96 10.67
N ALA A 85 -24.11 -10.29 11.43
CA ALA A 85 -25.28 -11.02 10.97
C ALA A 85 -26.51 -10.17 11.27
N PHE A 86 -27.41 -10.13 10.31
CA PHE A 86 -28.67 -9.41 10.34
C PHE A 86 -29.80 -10.36 10.67
N VAL A 87 -30.74 -9.90 11.49
CA VAL A 87 -31.85 -10.72 12.01
C VAL A 87 -33.16 -9.97 11.76
N GLU A 88 -34.06 -10.56 10.97
CA GLU A 88 -35.37 -10.01 10.63
C GLU A 88 -36.49 -10.99 10.99
N ILE A 89 -37.61 -10.47 11.50
CA ILE A 89 -38.86 -11.24 11.56
C ILE A 89 -39.46 -11.31 10.16
N CYS A 90 -39.86 -12.51 9.74
CA CYS A 90 -40.64 -12.66 8.52
C CYS A 90 -42.03 -12.03 8.69
N THR A 91 -42.37 -11.08 7.83
CA THR A 91 -43.68 -10.41 7.83
C THR A 91 -44.73 -11.13 6.97
N GLU A 92 -44.35 -12.22 6.30
CA GLU A 92 -45.27 -13.00 5.49
C GLU A 92 -46.25 -13.81 6.36
N PRO A 93 -47.54 -13.91 5.97
CA PRO A 93 -48.58 -14.53 6.79
C PRO A 93 -48.29 -15.98 7.20
N ASP A 94 -47.58 -16.75 6.36
CA ASP A 94 -47.29 -18.17 6.58
C ASP A 94 -45.96 -18.42 7.31
N MET A 95 -45.17 -17.36 7.55
CA MET A 95 -43.81 -17.43 8.11
C MET A 95 -43.71 -16.74 9.48
N PHE A 96 -44.85 -16.47 10.12
CA PHE A 96 -44.97 -15.75 11.40
C PHE A 96 -44.20 -16.37 12.58
N ASN A 97 -43.79 -17.63 12.47
CA ASN A 97 -42.98 -18.33 13.46
C ASN A 97 -41.49 -18.43 13.11
N MET A 98 -41.04 -17.62 12.15
CA MET A 98 -39.69 -17.69 11.60
C MET A 98 -38.96 -16.35 11.73
N VAL A 99 -37.68 -16.48 12.06
CA VAL A 99 -36.72 -15.38 12.02
C VAL A 99 -35.71 -15.69 10.92
N THR A 100 -35.51 -14.75 10.02
CA THR A 100 -34.51 -14.83 8.96
C THR A 100 -33.22 -14.22 9.46
N VAL A 101 -32.13 -14.96 9.33
CA VAL A 101 -30.79 -14.46 9.59
C VAL A 101 -30.03 -14.40 8.27
N LYS A 102 -29.49 -13.22 7.95
CA LYS A 102 -28.64 -13.00 6.77
C LYS A 102 -27.25 -12.55 7.17
N PHE A 103 -26.22 -13.09 6.55
CA PHE A 103 -24.85 -12.62 6.74
C PHE A 103 -24.04 -12.85 5.49
N LYS A 104 -22.94 -12.13 5.32
CA LYS A 104 -22.05 -12.27 4.18
C LYS A 104 -20.66 -12.63 4.66
N THR A 105 -20.03 -13.61 4.02
CA THR A 105 -18.65 -14.00 4.34
C THR A 105 -17.74 -13.64 3.17
N ARG A 106 -16.59 -13.04 3.44
CA ARG A 106 -15.60 -12.70 2.40
C ARG A 106 -14.30 -13.48 2.54
N GLN A 107 -14.08 -14.13 3.68
CA GLN A 107 -12.90 -14.95 3.92
C GLN A 107 -13.27 -16.43 3.83
N ALA A 108 -12.56 -17.20 3.01
CA ALA A 108 -12.80 -18.62 2.91
C ALA A 108 -12.35 -19.34 4.20
N GLY A 109 -13.05 -20.40 4.58
CA GLY A 109 -12.67 -21.21 5.74
C GLY A 109 -13.85 -21.66 6.59
N ARG A 110 -13.52 -22.07 7.82
CA ARG A 110 -14.48 -22.66 8.76
C ARG A 110 -15.06 -21.58 9.67
N TYR A 111 -16.39 -21.52 9.71
CA TYR A 111 -17.16 -20.60 10.52
C TYR A 111 -17.95 -21.36 11.58
N ARG A 112 -18.14 -20.70 12.72
CA ARG A 112 -18.93 -21.18 13.84
C ARG A 112 -20.13 -20.24 14.01
N ILE A 113 -21.33 -20.79 13.92
CA ILE A 113 -22.59 -20.07 14.08
C ILE A 113 -23.21 -20.52 15.40
N ASP A 114 -23.14 -19.63 16.38
CA ASP A 114 -23.69 -19.82 17.71
C ASP A 114 -25.05 -19.11 17.79
N VAL A 115 -26.12 -19.87 17.99
CA VAL A 115 -27.48 -19.34 18.20
C VAL A 115 -27.95 -19.69 19.60
N HIS A 116 -28.37 -18.67 20.35
CA HIS A 116 -28.81 -18.78 21.73
C HIS A 116 -30.12 -18.02 21.94
N ILE A 117 -30.92 -18.48 22.90
CA ILE A 117 -32.06 -17.73 23.45
C ILE A 117 -31.72 -17.43 24.91
N GLY A 118 -31.60 -16.15 25.24
CA GLY A 118 -30.96 -15.68 26.46
C GLY A 118 -29.53 -16.21 26.56
N THR A 119 -29.26 -16.97 27.64
CA THR A 119 -27.96 -17.60 27.87
C THR A 119 -27.89 -19.06 27.39
N LEU A 120 -28.99 -19.62 26.86
CA LEU A 120 -29.09 -21.04 26.54
C LEU A 120 -28.97 -21.29 25.02
N PRO A 121 -28.16 -22.26 24.57
CA PRO A 121 -28.03 -22.58 23.14
C PRO A 121 -29.28 -23.29 22.62
N ILE A 122 -29.67 -23.01 21.38
CA ILE A 122 -30.73 -23.80 20.71
C ILE A 122 -30.22 -25.20 20.33
N THR A 123 -31.13 -26.11 20.02
CA THR A 123 -30.78 -27.47 19.56
C THR A 123 -29.88 -27.41 18.32
N GLY A 124 -28.70 -28.05 18.39
CA GLY A 124 -27.73 -28.11 17.29
C GLY A 124 -26.70 -26.98 17.26
N SER A 125 -26.88 -25.92 18.07
CA SER A 125 -25.88 -24.87 18.27
C SER A 125 -24.70 -25.42 19.10
N PRO A 126 -23.44 -25.20 18.71
CA PRO A 126 -22.98 -24.41 17.57
C PRO A 126 -23.04 -25.18 16.24
N TYR A 127 -23.41 -24.48 15.18
CA TYR A 127 -23.29 -24.99 13.82
C TYR A 127 -21.93 -24.63 13.24
N ILE A 128 -21.38 -25.54 12.45
CA ILE A 128 -20.08 -25.36 11.84
C ILE A 128 -20.26 -25.47 10.34
N HIS A 129 -19.86 -24.42 9.64
CA HIS A 129 -20.00 -24.33 8.19
C HIS A 129 -18.66 -23.98 7.53
N ARG A 130 -18.42 -24.43 6.30
CA ARG A 130 -17.18 -24.10 5.57
C ARG A 130 -17.52 -23.40 4.27
N PHE A 131 -17.07 -22.16 4.13
CA PHE A 131 -17.18 -21.40 2.88
C PHE A 131 -15.91 -21.58 2.05
N LEU A 132 -16.08 -21.81 0.75
CA LEU A 132 -15.00 -21.97 -0.21
C LEU A 132 -14.66 -20.63 -0.89
N PRO A 133 -13.40 -20.45 -1.32
CA PRO A 133 -13.02 -19.29 -2.14
C PRO A 133 -13.70 -19.35 -3.50
N ARG A 134 -13.93 -18.18 -4.11
CA ARG A 134 -14.48 -18.09 -5.46
C ARG A 134 -13.44 -18.42 -6.54
N GLN A 135 -13.87 -18.35 -7.81
CA GLN A 135 -12.99 -18.49 -8.96
C GLN A 135 -11.90 -17.39 -8.96
N PRO A 136 -10.74 -17.66 -9.60
CA PRO A 136 -9.65 -16.69 -9.66
C PRO A 136 -10.06 -15.38 -10.33
N ASP A 137 -9.68 -14.27 -9.71
CA ASP A 137 -9.82 -12.92 -10.23
C ASP A 137 -8.46 -12.40 -10.74
N PRO A 138 -8.38 -11.81 -11.94
CA PRO A 138 -7.12 -11.36 -12.54
C PRO A 138 -6.45 -10.22 -11.76
N ASN A 139 -7.22 -9.36 -11.09
CA ASN A 139 -6.70 -8.20 -10.35
C ASN A 139 -6.15 -8.59 -8.97
N ARG A 140 -6.61 -9.72 -8.41
CA ARG A 140 -6.16 -10.26 -7.12
C ARG A 140 -5.14 -11.39 -7.26
N THR A 141 -5.16 -12.14 -8.35
CA THR A 141 -4.19 -13.20 -8.63
C THR A 141 -2.80 -12.61 -8.81
N ILE A 142 -1.79 -13.27 -8.22
CA ILE A 142 -0.41 -12.75 -8.20
C ILE A 142 0.61 -13.75 -8.76
N LEU A 143 1.60 -13.22 -9.49
CA LEU A 143 2.85 -13.93 -9.74
C LEU A 143 3.72 -13.89 -8.48
N VAL A 144 3.99 -15.07 -7.90
CA VAL A 144 4.89 -15.25 -6.77
C VAL A 144 6.31 -15.36 -7.32
N ARG A 145 6.97 -14.20 -7.44
CA ARG A 145 8.34 -14.09 -7.95
C ARG A 145 9.26 -13.32 -7.03
N GLU A 146 10.54 -13.61 -7.14
CA GLU A 146 11.60 -12.96 -6.37
C GLU A 146 12.01 -11.60 -6.95
N SER A 147 11.75 -11.37 -8.24
CA SER A 147 12.27 -10.24 -9.02
C SER A 147 11.36 -9.88 -10.18
N SER A 148 11.37 -8.61 -10.57
CA SER A 148 10.80 -8.09 -11.82
C SER A 148 11.58 -8.50 -13.08
N ILE A 149 12.83 -8.95 -12.92
CA ILE A 149 13.65 -9.54 -13.99
C ILE A 149 14.05 -10.96 -13.62
N ILE A 150 13.74 -11.91 -14.48
CA ILE A 150 14.12 -13.32 -14.34
C ILE A 150 15.37 -13.59 -15.18
N VAL A 151 16.34 -14.31 -14.62
CA VAL A 151 17.54 -14.75 -15.36
C VAL A 151 17.47 -16.26 -15.55
N CYS A 152 17.32 -16.68 -16.80
CA CYS A 152 17.20 -18.06 -17.23
C CYS A 152 18.47 -18.54 -17.94
N ARG A 153 18.56 -19.86 -18.15
CA ARG A 153 19.59 -20.50 -18.95
C ARG A 153 18.95 -21.17 -20.17
N VAL A 154 19.58 -21.02 -21.34
CA VAL A 154 19.14 -21.68 -22.58
C VAL A 154 18.97 -23.19 -22.35
N GLY A 155 17.86 -23.74 -22.83
CA GLY A 155 17.53 -25.17 -22.75
C GLY A 155 17.17 -25.67 -21.35
N MET A 156 17.08 -24.79 -20.35
CA MET A 156 16.61 -25.15 -19.00
C MET A 156 15.23 -24.55 -18.73
N SER A 157 14.33 -25.39 -18.22
CA SER A 157 13.02 -24.95 -17.72
C SER A 157 13.18 -24.15 -16.44
N TYR A 158 12.50 -23.01 -16.36
CA TYR A 158 12.44 -22.14 -15.19
C TYR A 158 10.99 -22.07 -14.68
N PRO A 159 10.73 -22.42 -13.41
CA PRO A 159 9.39 -22.37 -12.85
C PRO A 159 9.04 -20.96 -12.34
N ILE A 160 7.87 -20.48 -12.72
CA ILE A 160 7.25 -19.24 -12.26
C ILE A 160 5.95 -19.63 -11.55
N MET A 161 5.81 -19.26 -10.28
CA MET A 161 4.63 -19.61 -9.52
C MET A 161 3.56 -18.52 -9.65
N ILE A 162 2.33 -18.90 -9.98
CA ILE A 162 1.13 -18.08 -9.92
C ILE A 162 0.32 -18.55 -8.72
N GLU A 163 -0.16 -17.64 -7.88
CA GLU A 163 -1.09 -17.93 -6.79
C GLU A 163 -2.47 -17.39 -7.15
N PRO A 164 -3.38 -18.26 -7.61
CA PRO A 164 -4.75 -17.88 -7.95
C PRO A 164 -5.47 -17.37 -6.71
N ARG A 165 -6.08 -16.18 -6.83
CA ARG A 165 -6.84 -15.57 -5.74
C ARG A 165 -8.18 -15.06 -6.25
N ASP A 166 -9.22 -15.21 -5.45
CA ASP A 166 -10.54 -14.66 -5.76
C ASP A 166 -10.58 -13.14 -5.56
N GLU A 167 -11.72 -12.52 -5.90
CA GLU A 167 -11.96 -11.07 -5.77
C GLU A 167 -11.73 -10.51 -4.35
N PHE A 168 -11.86 -11.37 -3.32
CA PHE A 168 -11.64 -11.04 -1.91
C PHE A 168 -10.21 -11.35 -1.43
N GLY A 169 -9.36 -11.88 -2.32
CA GLY A 169 -7.96 -12.20 -2.06
C GLY A 169 -7.72 -13.55 -1.38
N ASN A 170 -8.73 -14.43 -1.29
CA ASN A 170 -8.57 -15.79 -0.80
C ASN A 170 -7.84 -16.63 -1.83
N VAL A 171 -6.92 -17.50 -1.39
CA VAL A 171 -6.27 -18.47 -2.28
C VAL A 171 -7.31 -19.47 -2.78
N CYS A 172 -7.49 -19.55 -4.10
CA CYS A 172 -8.47 -20.44 -4.71
C CYS A 172 -8.15 -21.90 -4.43
N VAL A 173 -9.20 -22.72 -4.40
CA VAL A 173 -9.10 -24.17 -4.25
C VAL A 173 -9.84 -24.79 -5.42
N PHE A 174 -9.17 -25.70 -6.10
CA PHE A 174 -9.74 -26.45 -7.22
C PHE A 174 -10.06 -27.86 -6.72
N ASP A 175 -11.26 -28.33 -7.06
CA ASP A 175 -11.68 -29.70 -6.78
C ASP A 175 -11.08 -30.67 -7.81
N SER A 176 -11.48 -31.95 -7.75
CA SER A 176 -10.97 -32.99 -8.66
C SER A 176 -11.38 -32.79 -10.12
N ASN A 177 -12.42 -31.99 -10.38
CA ASN A 177 -12.94 -31.72 -11.74
C ASN A 177 -12.51 -30.33 -12.26
N GLY A 178 -11.95 -29.49 -11.40
CA GLY A 178 -11.51 -28.15 -11.71
C GLY A 178 -10.36 -28.17 -12.71
N LYS A 179 -10.36 -27.18 -13.59
CA LYS A 179 -9.28 -26.94 -14.56
C LYS A 179 -8.45 -25.74 -14.11
N PRO A 180 -7.53 -25.91 -13.15
CA PRO A 180 -6.82 -24.81 -12.49
C PRO A 180 -5.99 -23.94 -13.42
N VAL A 181 -5.61 -24.45 -14.59
CA VAL A 181 -4.76 -23.77 -15.56
C VAL A 181 -5.55 -23.13 -16.71
N GLU A 182 -6.84 -23.42 -16.83
CA GLU A 182 -7.67 -22.92 -17.93
C GLU A 182 -7.82 -21.40 -17.85
N GLY A 183 -7.72 -20.73 -19.00
CA GLY A 183 -7.79 -19.27 -19.10
C GLY A 183 -6.48 -18.53 -18.80
N TYR A 184 -5.47 -19.18 -18.23
CA TYR A 184 -4.15 -18.56 -18.05
C TYR A 184 -3.36 -18.59 -19.36
N GLU A 185 -2.93 -17.41 -19.81
CA GLU A 185 -2.15 -17.25 -21.03
C GLU A 185 -0.88 -16.46 -20.72
N ILE A 186 0.21 -16.87 -21.36
CA ILE A 186 1.48 -16.16 -21.33
C ILE A 186 1.83 -15.69 -22.73
N GLN A 187 2.16 -14.40 -22.85
CA GLN A 187 2.73 -13.82 -24.06
C GLN A 187 4.20 -13.52 -23.78
N ILE A 188 5.09 -13.98 -24.67
CA ILE A 188 6.52 -13.72 -24.58
C ILE A 188 7.01 -13.12 -25.90
N ASN A 189 7.59 -11.94 -25.83
CA ASN A 189 8.11 -11.22 -26.99
C ASN A 189 9.62 -11.07 -26.86
N GLN A 190 10.37 -11.51 -27.88
CA GLN A 190 11.81 -11.26 -27.93
C GLN A 190 12.07 -9.78 -28.26
N LEU A 191 12.92 -9.14 -27.46
CA LEU A 191 13.35 -7.77 -27.69
C LEU A 191 14.54 -7.77 -28.65
N GLY A 192 14.48 -6.97 -29.72
CA GLY A 192 15.64 -6.65 -30.56
C GLY A 192 15.77 -7.33 -31.93
N THR A 193 14.72 -7.92 -32.50
CA THR A 193 14.71 -8.28 -33.93
C THR A 193 14.11 -7.16 -34.78
N SER A 194 14.67 -6.92 -35.97
CA SER A 194 14.13 -5.98 -36.97
C SER A 194 12.64 -6.25 -37.22
N PRO A 195 11.78 -5.23 -37.36
CA PRO A 195 10.38 -5.40 -37.72
C PRO A 195 10.27 -5.68 -39.22
N ASP A 196 10.84 -6.79 -39.69
CA ASP A 196 10.50 -7.29 -41.02
C ASP A 196 9.14 -7.98 -40.97
N ARG A 197 8.27 -7.46 -41.82
CA ARG A 197 6.89 -7.86 -42.02
C ARG A 197 6.84 -9.36 -42.38
N HIS A 198 5.87 -10.05 -41.78
CA HIS A 198 5.37 -11.40 -42.16
C HIS A 198 5.98 -12.68 -41.54
N SER A 199 6.80 -12.64 -40.49
CA SER A 199 6.94 -13.84 -39.63
C SER A 199 5.92 -13.79 -38.50
N SER A 200 4.89 -14.64 -38.59
CA SER A 200 4.02 -14.99 -37.46
C SER A 200 4.85 -15.18 -36.19
N ALA A 201 4.37 -14.67 -35.05
CA ALA A 201 4.97 -14.83 -33.73
C ALA A 201 5.39 -16.29 -33.46
N GLU A 202 6.64 -16.63 -33.78
CA GLU A 202 7.22 -17.90 -33.34
C GLU A 202 7.33 -17.84 -31.82
N SER A 203 6.61 -18.75 -31.13
CA SER A 203 6.66 -18.85 -29.68
C SER A 203 8.11 -19.04 -29.25
N CYS A 204 8.73 -18.00 -28.69
CA CYS A 204 10.17 -17.97 -28.48
C CYS A 204 10.63 -18.83 -27.29
N GLY A 205 9.70 -19.53 -26.64
CA GLY A 205 9.94 -20.50 -25.59
C GLY A 205 8.83 -21.53 -25.49
N ASP A 206 9.19 -22.74 -25.05
CA ASP A 206 8.23 -23.77 -24.68
C ASP A 206 7.69 -23.45 -23.27
N THR A 207 6.37 -23.47 -23.13
CA THR A 207 5.67 -23.08 -21.91
C THR A 207 4.69 -24.16 -21.50
N SER A 208 4.70 -24.54 -20.23
CA SER A 208 3.68 -25.42 -19.67
C SER A 208 3.16 -24.89 -18.35
N LEU A 209 1.89 -25.18 -18.07
CA LEU A 209 1.22 -24.82 -16.82
C LEU A 209 0.84 -26.10 -16.10
N GLU A 210 1.28 -26.24 -14.86
CA GLU A 210 0.96 -27.38 -14.00
C GLU A 210 0.46 -26.87 -12.65
N TYR A 211 -0.65 -27.40 -12.15
CA TYR A 211 -1.14 -27.00 -10.83
C TYR A 211 -0.50 -27.84 -9.72
N ASP A 212 0.16 -27.17 -8.79
CA ASP A 212 0.68 -27.73 -7.54
C ASP A 212 -0.41 -27.65 -6.46
N ALA A 213 -1.14 -28.76 -6.28
CA ALA A 213 -2.22 -28.85 -5.30
C ALA A 213 -1.74 -28.70 -3.85
N ALA A 214 -0.49 -29.06 -3.54
CA ALA A 214 0.06 -28.95 -2.19
C ALA A 214 0.31 -27.48 -1.82
N ARG A 215 0.79 -26.68 -2.79
CA ARG A 215 1.03 -25.24 -2.62
C ARG A 215 -0.16 -24.37 -2.99
N ARG A 216 -1.18 -24.92 -3.65
CA ARG A 216 -2.31 -24.19 -4.24
C ARG A 216 -1.86 -23.10 -5.21
N GLN A 217 -0.89 -23.45 -6.05
CA GLN A 217 -0.25 -22.54 -6.98
C GLN A 217 -0.13 -23.20 -8.35
N ILE A 218 -0.14 -22.40 -9.40
CA ILE A 218 0.13 -22.86 -10.76
C ILE A 218 1.61 -22.62 -11.04
N CYS A 219 2.32 -23.67 -11.43
CA CYS A 219 3.69 -23.62 -11.90
C CYS A 219 3.69 -23.40 -13.41
N LEU A 220 3.97 -22.18 -13.82
CA LEU A 220 4.28 -21.80 -15.20
C LEU A 220 5.75 -22.10 -15.46
N LYS A 221 6.03 -23.18 -16.18
CA LYS A 221 7.37 -23.52 -16.64
C LYS A 221 7.63 -22.83 -17.96
N VAL A 222 8.72 -22.08 -18.05
CA VAL A 222 9.18 -21.45 -19.29
C VAL A 222 10.56 -21.95 -19.65
N SER A 223 10.82 -22.24 -20.93
CA SER A 223 12.14 -22.63 -21.42
C SER A 223 12.43 -21.96 -22.75
N PHE A 224 13.70 -21.70 -23.05
CA PHE A 224 14.10 -20.88 -24.19
C PHE A 224 15.17 -21.57 -25.01
N ALA A 225 14.98 -21.61 -26.32
CA ALA A 225 15.95 -22.19 -27.26
C ALA A 225 17.07 -21.22 -27.60
N LYS A 226 16.80 -19.91 -27.56
CA LYS A 226 17.76 -18.85 -27.92
C LYS A 226 18.10 -18.00 -26.69
N ALA A 227 19.36 -17.56 -26.62
CA ALA A 227 19.77 -16.55 -25.65
C ALA A 227 19.30 -15.18 -26.13
N GLY A 228 18.98 -14.28 -25.21
CA GLY A 228 18.48 -12.96 -25.54
C GLY A 228 17.65 -12.36 -24.42
N PHE A 229 17.00 -11.25 -24.77
CA PHE A 229 16.11 -10.50 -23.89
C PHE A 229 14.67 -10.69 -24.33
N TYR A 230 13.79 -10.85 -23.35
CA TYR A 230 12.37 -11.07 -23.59
C TYR A 230 11.54 -10.23 -22.64
N ASP A 231 10.40 -9.74 -23.12
CA ASP A 231 9.32 -9.24 -22.27
C ASP A 231 8.23 -10.30 -22.19
N ALA A 232 7.66 -10.50 -21.01
CA ALA A 232 6.63 -11.48 -20.77
C ALA A 232 5.46 -10.89 -19.99
N SER A 233 4.24 -11.24 -20.40
CA SER A 233 3.02 -10.87 -19.71
C SER A 233 2.13 -12.09 -19.50
N VAL A 234 1.65 -12.27 -18.27
CA VAL A 234 0.64 -13.30 -17.93
C VAL A 234 -0.72 -12.64 -17.79
N SER A 235 -1.73 -13.27 -18.38
CA SER A 235 -3.13 -12.88 -18.32
C SER A 235 -4.01 -14.05 -17.90
N LEU A 236 -5.22 -13.73 -17.43
CA LEU A 236 -6.28 -14.68 -17.14
C LEU A 236 -7.54 -14.22 -17.90
N ASN A 237 -8.05 -15.07 -18.79
CA ASN A 237 -9.22 -14.78 -19.65
C ASN A 237 -9.06 -13.44 -20.41
N GLY A 238 -7.87 -13.20 -20.98
CA GLY A 238 -7.54 -11.97 -21.70
C GLY A 238 -7.27 -10.74 -20.82
N THR A 239 -7.52 -10.80 -19.51
CA THR A 239 -7.23 -9.69 -18.58
C THR A 239 -5.84 -9.89 -17.97
N GLN A 240 -4.97 -8.89 -18.13
CA GLN A 240 -3.61 -8.96 -17.60
C GLN A 240 -3.60 -9.02 -16.07
N LEU A 241 -2.77 -9.90 -15.49
CA LEU A 241 -2.61 -9.96 -14.05
C LEU A 241 -1.96 -8.66 -13.52
N ARG A 242 -2.31 -8.23 -12.30
CA ARG A 242 -1.82 -6.97 -11.70
C ARG A 242 -0.28 -6.85 -11.67
N ASN A 243 0.43 -7.94 -11.44
CA ASN A 243 1.89 -7.99 -11.53
C ASN A 243 2.36 -8.91 -12.67
N GLY A 244 1.55 -9.04 -13.73
CA GLY A 244 1.71 -9.98 -14.84
C GLY A 244 2.89 -9.70 -15.77
N ASN A 245 3.36 -8.45 -15.87
CA ASN A 245 4.48 -8.06 -16.75
C ASN A 245 5.85 -8.24 -16.05
N PHE A 246 6.83 -8.79 -16.76
CA PHE A 246 8.22 -8.92 -16.31
C PHE A 246 9.21 -9.16 -17.46
N GLY A 247 10.46 -8.74 -17.26
CA GLY A 247 11.55 -9.02 -18.17
C GLY A 247 12.21 -10.38 -17.92
N ILE A 248 12.73 -11.01 -18.96
CA ILE A 248 13.51 -12.25 -18.89
C ILE A 248 14.83 -12.07 -19.64
N ILE A 249 15.92 -12.45 -19.00
CA ILE A 249 17.26 -12.52 -19.59
C ILE A 249 17.64 -13.99 -19.71
N VAL A 250 17.80 -14.48 -20.93
CA VAL A 250 18.19 -15.86 -21.20
C VAL A 250 19.66 -15.91 -21.58
N LEU A 251 20.47 -16.59 -20.76
CA LEU A 251 21.91 -16.68 -20.95
C LEU A 251 22.35 -18.02 -21.53
N LYS A 252 23.42 -18.00 -22.34
CA LYS A 252 24.15 -19.21 -22.73
C LYS A 252 24.72 -19.91 -21.49
N SER A 253 24.84 -21.24 -21.55
CA SER A 253 25.28 -22.09 -20.42
C SER A 253 26.56 -21.60 -19.72
N HIS A 254 27.62 -21.29 -20.48
CA HIS A 254 28.90 -20.85 -19.91
C HIS A 254 28.80 -19.45 -19.28
N VAL A 255 27.99 -18.55 -19.87
CA VAL A 255 27.75 -17.20 -19.35
C VAL A 255 26.96 -17.28 -18.03
N TYR A 256 25.90 -18.09 -17.99
CA TYR A 256 25.11 -18.31 -16.78
C TYR A 256 25.98 -18.81 -15.61
N GLY A 257 26.81 -19.83 -15.85
CA GLY A 257 27.74 -20.35 -14.84
C GLY A 257 28.76 -19.31 -14.37
N ALA A 258 29.27 -18.48 -15.29
CA ALA A 258 30.18 -17.40 -14.94
C ALA A 258 29.50 -16.31 -14.09
N VAL A 259 28.27 -15.90 -14.45
CA VAL A 259 27.47 -14.93 -13.67
C VAL A 259 27.20 -15.46 -12.27
N GLN A 260 26.77 -16.73 -12.14
CA GLN A 260 26.48 -17.34 -10.84
C GLN A 260 27.71 -17.37 -9.93
N LYS A 261 28.84 -17.89 -10.42
CA LYS A 261 30.11 -17.93 -9.68
C LYS A 261 30.55 -16.54 -9.23
N LYS A 262 30.36 -15.52 -10.08
CA LYS A 262 30.68 -14.12 -9.77
C LYS A 262 29.78 -13.58 -8.65
N VAL A 263 28.47 -13.75 -8.76
CA VAL A 263 27.48 -13.28 -7.78
C VAL A 263 27.71 -13.95 -6.41
N ASP A 264 28.08 -15.23 -6.41
CA ASP A 264 28.33 -15.99 -5.18
C ASP A 264 29.62 -15.55 -4.47
N SER A 265 30.70 -15.31 -5.23
CA SER A 265 32.00 -14.91 -4.68
C SER A 265 31.99 -13.58 -3.92
N ASN A 266 31.08 -12.66 -4.26
CA ASN A 266 30.88 -11.35 -3.62
C ASN A 266 32.14 -10.46 -3.50
N ARG A 267 33.24 -10.80 -4.20
CA ARG A 267 34.59 -10.25 -3.95
C ARG A 267 35.28 -9.62 -5.17
N SER A 268 34.78 -9.77 -6.38
CA SER A 268 35.43 -9.20 -7.58
C SER A 268 34.62 -8.05 -8.18
N THR A 269 35.29 -6.92 -8.42
CA THR A 269 34.77 -5.88 -9.32
C THR A 269 35.01 -6.39 -10.74
N ILE A 270 33.95 -6.60 -11.52
CA ILE A 270 34.02 -7.19 -12.85
C ILE A 270 34.09 -6.06 -13.88
N CYS A 271 34.99 -6.15 -14.85
CA CYS A 271 35.17 -5.13 -15.88
C CYS A 271 34.68 -5.64 -17.23
N TYR A 272 33.85 -4.87 -17.92
CA TYR A 272 33.39 -5.15 -19.29
C TYR A 272 33.59 -3.91 -20.17
N SER A 273 34.01 -4.13 -21.42
CA SER A 273 34.11 -3.05 -22.40
C SER A 273 32.72 -2.67 -22.92
N ALA A 274 32.45 -1.38 -23.06
CA ALA A 274 31.19 -0.86 -23.61
C ALA A 274 31.43 0.44 -24.38
N LYS A 275 30.40 0.88 -25.12
CA LYS A 275 30.32 2.19 -25.77
C LYS A 275 29.18 2.98 -25.13
N LEU A 276 29.48 4.19 -24.68
CA LEU A 276 28.50 5.13 -24.12
C LEU A 276 27.92 5.99 -25.24
N LEU A 277 26.61 5.86 -25.50
CA LEU A 277 25.92 6.56 -26.60
C LEU A 277 25.55 7.99 -26.25
N GLY A 278 25.26 8.26 -24.98
CA GLY A 278 24.86 9.59 -24.51
C GLY A 278 25.00 9.73 -23.00
N TRP A 279 25.06 10.98 -22.54
CA TRP A 279 25.19 11.31 -21.13
C TRP A 279 24.49 12.63 -20.84
N LYS A 280 23.78 12.72 -19.71
CA LYS A 280 23.04 13.93 -19.28
C LYS A 280 21.97 14.44 -20.26
N GLY A 281 21.44 13.58 -21.14
CA GLY A 281 20.45 13.96 -22.15
C GLY A 281 21.06 14.54 -23.43
N GLU A 282 22.38 14.50 -23.57
CA GLU A 282 23.07 14.79 -24.82
C GLU A 282 23.54 13.47 -25.43
N ARG A 283 23.13 13.18 -26.68
CA ARG A 283 23.70 12.09 -27.47
C ARG A 283 25.06 12.51 -28.00
N TYR A 284 26.04 11.62 -27.89
CA TYR A 284 27.34 11.86 -28.50
C TYR A 284 27.26 11.58 -30.00
N THR A 285 27.81 12.48 -30.81
CA THR A 285 27.95 12.27 -32.27
C THR A 285 28.82 11.06 -32.61
N LYS A 286 29.72 10.65 -31.71
CA LYS A 286 30.45 9.40 -31.76
C LYS A 286 30.44 8.73 -30.37
N PRO A 287 30.04 7.45 -30.27
CA PRO A 287 30.05 6.72 -29.00
C PRO A 287 31.43 6.70 -28.35
N LYS A 288 31.48 6.87 -27.02
CA LYS A 288 32.75 6.84 -26.27
C LYS A 288 33.04 5.45 -25.73
N THR A 289 34.24 4.92 -25.99
CA THR A 289 34.68 3.64 -25.40
C THR A 289 34.89 3.80 -23.90
N VAL A 290 34.22 2.95 -23.13
CA VAL A 290 34.23 2.97 -21.66
C VAL A 290 34.39 1.56 -21.11
N GLN A 291 34.74 1.48 -19.82
CA GLN A 291 34.87 0.25 -19.06
C GLN A 291 33.84 0.25 -17.92
N CYS A 292 33.00 -0.78 -17.89
CA CYS A 292 31.93 -1.00 -16.93
C CYS A 292 32.40 -1.90 -15.78
N PHE A 293 32.62 -1.31 -14.61
CA PHE A 293 33.03 -1.97 -13.37
C PHE A 293 31.82 -2.31 -12.50
N ILE A 294 31.45 -3.58 -12.42
CA ILE A 294 30.28 -4.08 -11.70
C ILE A 294 30.70 -4.67 -10.36
N SER A 295 29.95 -4.33 -9.31
CA SER A 295 30.03 -4.92 -7.98
C SER A 295 28.62 -5.17 -7.43
N SER A 296 28.52 -5.87 -6.30
CA SER A 296 27.24 -6.04 -5.59
C SER A 296 26.63 -4.73 -5.04
N LYS A 297 27.36 -3.62 -5.12
CA LYS A 297 26.92 -2.30 -4.62
C LYS A 297 26.61 -1.31 -5.73
N GLN A 298 27.33 -1.38 -6.84
CA GLN A 298 27.33 -0.34 -7.88
C GLN A 298 27.90 -0.83 -9.20
N LEU A 299 27.49 -0.17 -10.29
CA LEU A 299 28.14 -0.15 -11.59
C LEU A 299 28.91 1.17 -11.72
N THR A 300 30.19 1.12 -12.08
CA THR A 300 31.01 2.32 -12.32
C THR A 300 31.54 2.29 -13.74
N ILE A 301 31.29 3.35 -14.48
CA ILE A 301 31.73 3.50 -15.86
C ILE A 301 32.94 4.41 -15.87
N LYS A 302 34.06 3.93 -16.42
CA LYS A 302 35.31 4.68 -16.51
C LYS A 302 35.74 4.83 -17.96
N GLU A 303 36.22 6.02 -18.30
CA GLU A 303 36.91 6.31 -19.55
C GLU A 303 38.43 6.30 -19.27
N TYR A 304 39.22 5.68 -20.15
CA TYR A 304 40.67 5.66 -20.01
C TYR A 304 41.30 6.69 -20.94
N ARG A 305 41.87 7.75 -20.37
CA ARG A 305 42.64 8.73 -21.16
C ARG A 305 44.08 8.23 -21.33
N PHE A 306 44.60 8.38 -22.55
CA PHE A 306 45.93 7.91 -22.95
C PHE A 306 46.20 6.44 -22.62
N LYS A 307 45.16 5.60 -22.52
CA LYS A 307 45.23 4.18 -22.08
C LYS A 307 45.70 3.93 -20.64
N PHE A 308 46.12 4.94 -19.86
CA PHE A 308 46.69 4.74 -18.51
C PHE A 308 45.91 5.40 -17.37
N PHE A 309 45.17 6.50 -17.62
CA PHE A 309 44.49 7.25 -16.56
C PHE A 309 42.98 6.98 -16.54
N PRO A 310 42.47 6.18 -15.59
CA PRO A 310 41.04 5.94 -15.47
C PRO A 310 40.32 7.16 -14.89
N LYS A 311 39.41 7.75 -15.66
CA LYS A 311 38.49 8.80 -15.21
C LYS A 311 37.10 8.20 -15.01
N SER A 312 36.56 8.29 -13.79
CA SER A 312 35.17 7.89 -13.53
C SER A 312 34.22 8.84 -14.27
N VAL A 313 33.39 8.28 -15.15
CA VAL A 313 32.38 9.00 -15.92
C VAL A 313 31.08 9.05 -15.12
N ILE A 314 30.59 7.88 -14.69
CA ILE A 314 29.39 7.74 -13.86
C ILE A 314 29.56 6.56 -12.90
N THR A 315 29.02 6.69 -11.69
CA THR A 315 28.77 5.57 -10.78
C THR A 315 27.28 5.45 -10.53
N ILE A 316 26.68 4.34 -10.95
CA ILE A 316 25.31 3.94 -10.67
C ILE A 316 25.31 3.02 -9.46
N LYS A 317 24.60 3.42 -8.42
CA LYS A 317 24.41 2.55 -7.26
C LYS A 317 23.24 1.61 -7.51
N LEU A 318 23.39 0.35 -7.14
CA LEU A 318 22.33 -0.64 -7.30
C LEU A 318 21.33 -0.50 -6.16
N TYR A 319 20.11 -0.10 -6.50
CA TYR A 319 18.98 0.04 -5.60
C TYR A 319 17.76 -0.70 -6.16
N PRO A 320 16.74 -1.02 -5.36
CA PRO A 320 15.49 -1.59 -5.86
C PRO A 320 14.79 -0.70 -6.90
N SER A 321 15.05 0.61 -6.85
CA SER A 321 14.63 1.57 -7.87
C SER A 321 15.40 1.45 -9.19
N THR A 322 16.56 0.78 -9.21
CA THR A 322 17.36 0.62 -10.42
C THR A 322 16.61 -0.25 -11.41
N LYS A 323 16.20 0.34 -12.53
CA LYS A 323 15.54 -0.32 -13.65
C LYS A 323 16.50 -0.49 -14.82
N PHE A 324 16.27 -1.58 -15.54
CA PHE A 324 17.01 -1.93 -16.74
C PHE A 324 15.97 -2.00 -17.85
N TYR A 325 16.09 -1.10 -18.81
CA TYR A 325 15.29 -1.18 -20.03
C TYR A 325 16.20 -1.68 -21.12
N LEU A 326 15.77 -2.73 -21.79
CA LEU A 326 16.52 -3.35 -22.85
C LEU A 326 15.90 -2.85 -24.15
N ASN A 327 16.70 -2.15 -24.94
CA ASN A 327 16.30 -1.67 -26.24
C ASN A 327 16.87 -2.62 -27.28
N GLY A 328 16.12 -2.82 -28.36
CA GLY A 328 16.63 -3.54 -29.52
C GLY A 328 17.89 -2.89 -30.13
N PRO A 329 18.42 -3.45 -31.22
CA PRO A 329 19.63 -2.96 -31.85
C PRO A 329 19.47 -1.48 -32.19
N ALA A 330 20.41 -0.66 -31.73
CA ALA A 330 20.37 0.77 -32.00
C ALA A 330 20.44 0.99 -33.52
N ARG A 331 19.43 1.66 -34.09
CA ARG A 331 19.25 1.85 -35.55
C ARG A 331 20.47 2.44 -36.28
N GLU A 332 21.38 3.09 -35.57
CA GLU A 332 22.56 3.78 -36.10
C GLU A 332 23.88 3.03 -35.86
N HIS A 333 23.89 1.91 -35.13
CA HIS A 333 25.10 1.20 -34.70
C HIS A 333 25.01 -0.31 -34.91
N GLU A 334 24.86 -0.72 -36.18
CA GLU A 334 25.16 -2.07 -36.70
C GLU A 334 24.95 -3.23 -35.70
N GLY A 335 23.70 -3.53 -35.35
CA GLY A 335 23.34 -4.81 -34.74
C GLY A 335 23.74 -5.02 -33.28
N TYR A 336 24.15 -4.00 -32.54
CA TYR A 336 24.42 -4.14 -31.11
C TYR A 336 23.21 -3.79 -30.23
N ASP A 337 22.89 -4.68 -29.29
CA ASP A 337 21.87 -4.46 -28.27
C ASP A 337 22.26 -3.29 -27.35
N SER A 338 21.33 -2.35 -27.19
CA SER A 338 21.50 -1.23 -26.27
C SER A 338 20.70 -1.47 -24.99
N PHE A 339 21.21 -1.02 -23.86
CA PHE A 339 20.45 -1.07 -22.62
C PHE A 339 20.52 0.25 -21.88
N ILE A 340 19.37 0.64 -21.34
CA ILE A 340 19.18 1.80 -20.52
C ILE A 340 19.24 1.37 -19.06
N LEU A 341 20.12 2.02 -18.31
CA LEU A 341 20.16 1.94 -16.86
C LEU A 341 19.55 3.21 -16.28
N ASP A 342 18.48 3.04 -15.54
CA ASP A 342 17.88 4.11 -14.73
C ASP A 342 18.06 3.75 -13.26
N ASP A 343 18.82 4.54 -12.51
CA ASP A 343 19.00 4.33 -11.07
C ASP A 343 18.01 5.12 -10.21
N GLY A 344 17.17 5.95 -10.82
CA GLY A 344 16.29 6.92 -10.16
C GLY A 344 17.05 8.08 -9.51
N ILE A 345 18.37 8.20 -9.74
CA ILE A 345 19.24 9.22 -9.14
C ILE A 345 19.82 10.12 -10.22
N GLN A 346 20.23 9.54 -11.33
CA GLN A 346 20.89 10.19 -12.43
C GLN A 346 20.02 10.02 -13.67
N ARG A 347 20.28 10.84 -14.69
CA ARG A 347 19.62 10.64 -15.97
C ARG A 347 19.96 9.23 -16.48
N PRO A 348 18.98 8.50 -17.04
CA PRO A 348 19.25 7.18 -17.56
C PRO A 348 20.39 7.22 -18.57
N ILE A 349 21.24 6.20 -18.54
CA ILE A 349 22.34 6.08 -19.50
C ILE A 349 22.03 5.00 -20.51
N GLU A 350 22.40 5.24 -21.75
CA GLU A 350 22.31 4.27 -22.83
C GLU A 350 23.70 3.73 -23.14
N LEU A 351 23.87 2.42 -22.97
CA LEU A 351 25.11 1.69 -23.21
C LEU A 351 24.93 0.64 -24.30
N VAL A 352 25.99 0.41 -25.05
CA VAL A 352 26.11 -0.68 -26.02
C VAL A 352 27.32 -1.53 -25.65
N SER A 353 27.18 -2.85 -25.60
CA SER A 353 28.26 -3.77 -25.23
C SER A 353 28.03 -5.17 -25.81
N ASP A 354 29.12 -5.86 -26.17
CA ASP A 354 29.08 -7.29 -26.52
C ASP A 354 28.67 -8.18 -25.32
N TYR A 355 28.66 -7.61 -24.11
CA TYR A 355 28.36 -8.29 -22.85
C TYR A 355 27.07 -7.79 -22.20
N CYS A 356 26.17 -7.12 -22.94
CA CYS A 356 24.92 -6.56 -22.41
C CYS A 356 24.12 -7.59 -21.57
N ASP A 357 23.96 -8.81 -22.08
CA ASP A 357 23.27 -9.91 -21.42
C ASP A 357 23.88 -10.25 -20.04
N THR A 358 25.21 -10.32 -20.01
CA THR A 358 26.02 -10.68 -18.86
C THR A 358 26.02 -9.57 -17.82
N ILE A 359 26.12 -8.32 -18.27
CA ILE A 359 26.07 -7.13 -17.42
C ILE A 359 24.68 -7.04 -16.77
N ALA A 360 23.61 -7.08 -17.56
CA ALA A 360 22.24 -6.98 -17.08
C ALA A 360 21.89 -8.13 -16.11
N ALA A 361 22.22 -9.37 -16.46
CA ALA A 361 21.97 -10.53 -15.59
C ALA A 361 22.75 -10.47 -14.27
N THR A 362 24.00 -10.02 -14.31
CA THR A 362 24.82 -9.86 -13.09
C THR A 362 24.22 -8.81 -12.16
N LEU A 363 23.77 -7.68 -12.72
CA LEU A 363 23.16 -6.59 -11.94
C LEU A 363 21.80 -7.02 -11.36
N ALA A 364 20.94 -7.68 -12.15
CA ALA A 364 19.67 -8.23 -11.68
C ALA A 364 19.86 -9.23 -10.51
N LYS A 365 20.80 -10.18 -10.65
CA LYS A 365 21.11 -11.15 -9.57
C LYS A 365 21.69 -10.47 -8.32
N PHE A 366 22.52 -9.45 -8.47
CA PHE A 366 23.02 -8.68 -7.33
C PHE A 366 21.91 -7.91 -6.61
N LEU A 367 20.95 -7.34 -7.34
CA LEU A 367 19.81 -6.64 -6.75
C LEU A 367 18.95 -7.57 -5.90
N VAL A 368 18.56 -8.72 -6.44
CA VAL A 368 17.78 -9.75 -5.71
C VAL A 368 18.52 -10.18 -4.44
N LYS A 369 19.82 -10.48 -4.54
CA LYS A 369 20.64 -10.86 -3.39
C LYS A 369 20.69 -9.75 -2.33
N LYS A 370 20.73 -8.48 -2.74
CA LYS A 370 20.82 -7.32 -1.86
C LYS A 370 19.52 -7.04 -1.09
N VAL A 371 18.37 -7.34 -1.67
CA VAL A 371 17.06 -7.16 -1.02
C VAL A 371 16.62 -8.36 -0.16
N GLY A 372 17.52 -9.32 0.08
CA GLY A 372 17.22 -10.51 0.88
C GLY A 372 16.59 -11.65 0.09
N GLY A 373 16.75 -11.66 -1.24
CA GLY A 373 16.25 -12.72 -2.12
C GLY A 373 14.86 -12.47 -2.69
N SER A 374 14.19 -11.36 -2.37
CA SER A 374 12.87 -11.06 -2.92
C SER A 374 12.57 -9.57 -2.95
N GLU A 375 11.94 -9.11 -4.03
CA GLU A 375 11.38 -7.76 -4.16
C GLU A 375 10.06 -7.56 -3.40
N ILE A 376 9.49 -8.62 -2.82
CA ILE A 376 8.24 -8.55 -2.04
C ILE A 376 8.48 -7.81 -0.72
N PHE A 377 7.69 -6.77 -0.43
CA PHE A 377 7.82 -5.92 0.77
C PHE A 377 7.90 -6.72 2.08
N THR A 378 7.05 -7.72 2.28
CA THR A 378 7.02 -8.51 3.53
C THR A 378 8.33 -9.27 3.75
N LYS A 379 8.87 -9.90 2.70
CA LYS A 379 10.17 -10.59 2.73
C LYS A 379 11.33 -9.61 2.93
N LYS A 380 11.30 -8.45 2.26
CA LYS A 380 12.30 -7.38 2.48
C LYS A 380 12.29 -6.88 3.92
N ARG A 381 11.10 -6.69 4.50
CA ARG A 381 10.91 -6.27 5.89
C ARG A 381 11.44 -7.33 6.87
N GLU A 382 11.16 -8.60 6.63
CA GLU A 382 11.68 -9.70 7.45
C GLU A 382 13.21 -9.78 7.39
N TYR A 383 13.79 -9.72 6.19
CA TYR A 383 15.23 -9.66 6.00
C TYR A 383 15.86 -8.46 6.70
N PHE A 384 15.27 -7.28 6.55
CA PHE A 384 15.70 -6.05 7.23
C PHE A 384 15.68 -6.22 8.75
N TYR A 385 14.57 -6.67 9.33
CA TYR A 385 14.46 -6.87 10.77
C TYR A 385 15.43 -7.95 11.28
N GLN A 386 15.65 -9.02 10.52
CA GLN A 386 16.67 -10.01 10.85
C GLN A 386 18.06 -9.34 10.93
N LYS A 387 18.43 -8.52 9.95
CA LYS A 387 19.71 -7.80 9.95
C LYS A 387 19.84 -6.82 11.11
N ILE A 388 18.76 -6.12 11.48
CA ILE A 388 18.77 -5.26 12.67
C ILE A 388 18.96 -6.08 13.95
N ARG A 389 18.33 -7.25 14.08
CA ARG A 389 18.53 -8.16 15.23
C ARG A 389 19.96 -8.72 15.31
N GLU A 390 20.63 -8.90 14.18
CA GLU A 390 22.04 -9.32 14.14
C GLU A 390 22.99 -8.22 14.65
N LEU A 391 22.61 -6.94 14.55
CA LEU A 391 23.39 -5.79 15.02
C LEU A 391 23.27 -5.55 16.54
N ARG A 392 22.61 -6.45 17.26
CA ARG A 392 22.29 -6.31 18.68
C ARG A 392 23.56 -6.21 19.55
N TYR A 393 23.59 -5.23 20.45
CA TYR A 393 24.65 -5.06 21.43
C TYR A 393 24.42 -5.97 22.66
N ARG A 394 25.47 -6.63 23.17
CA ARG A 394 25.38 -7.59 24.29
C ARG A 394 24.83 -7.01 25.62
N ASN A 395 24.77 -5.69 25.81
CA ASN A 395 24.41 -5.02 27.07
C ASN A 395 22.99 -4.39 27.10
N GLU A 396 22.06 -4.87 26.26
CA GLU A 396 20.74 -4.25 26.06
C GLU A 396 19.65 -4.56 27.11
N ASN A 397 19.90 -5.46 28.07
CA ASN A 397 18.84 -5.94 28.96
C ASN A 397 18.48 -4.99 30.11
N LYS A 398 19.24 -3.91 30.34
CA LYS A 398 18.89 -2.88 31.33
C LYS A 398 18.19 -1.70 30.64
N PRO A 399 16.97 -1.34 31.06
CA PRO A 399 16.27 -0.18 30.49
C PRO A 399 17.01 1.12 30.83
N LYS A 400 16.84 2.12 29.96
CA LYS A 400 17.39 3.47 30.11
C LYS A 400 16.28 4.42 30.54
N THR A 401 16.36 4.92 31.77
CA THR A 401 15.38 5.87 32.29
C THR A 401 15.60 7.27 31.68
N ILE A 402 14.53 7.89 31.20
CA ILE A 402 14.51 9.24 30.64
C ILE A 402 13.44 10.06 31.35
N LYS A 403 13.87 11.16 31.99
CA LYS A 403 12.98 12.11 32.66
C LYS A 403 12.70 13.30 31.74
N VAL A 404 11.43 13.60 31.51
CA VAL A 404 10.98 14.65 30.57
C VAL A 404 9.83 15.47 31.13
N LYS A 405 9.63 16.67 30.60
CA LYS A 405 8.52 17.57 30.97
C LYS A 405 7.52 17.64 29.83
N ARG A 406 6.25 17.34 30.07
CA ARG A 406 5.19 17.34 29.04
C ARG A 406 5.07 18.70 28.35
N GLU A 407 5.06 19.78 29.12
CA GLU A 407 4.98 21.16 28.61
C GLU A 407 6.17 21.59 27.72
N LYS A 408 7.34 20.96 27.91
CA LYS A 408 8.59 21.30 27.21
C LYS A 408 9.18 20.10 26.49
N LEU A 409 8.30 19.24 25.95
CA LEU A 409 8.60 17.90 25.47
C LEU A 409 9.84 17.84 24.56
N LEU A 410 9.87 18.63 23.47
CA LEU A 410 10.99 18.65 22.53
C LEU A 410 12.32 19.01 23.20
N LYS A 411 12.31 20.08 24.00
CA LYS A 411 13.51 20.61 24.66
C LYS A 411 14.00 19.70 25.78
N SER A 412 13.10 19.16 26.62
CA SER A 412 13.48 18.24 27.70
C SER A 412 13.98 16.91 27.15
N SER A 413 13.32 16.36 26.12
CA SER A 413 13.72 15.10 25.49
C SER A 413 15.10 15.22 24.84
N LEU A 414 15.34 16.28 24.05
CA LEU A 414 16.65 16.53 23.44
C LEU A 414 17.74 16.70 24.52
N LYS A 415 17.44 17.40 25.62
CA LYS A 415 18.40 17.59 26.71
C LYS A 415 18.72 16.27 27.42
N ALA A 416 17.72 15.44 27.68
CA ALA A 416 17.86 14.16 28.37
C ALA A 416 18.68 13.15 27.54
N THR A 417 18.53 13.13 26.22
CA THR A 417 19.25 12.19 25.35
C THR A 417 20.56 12.74 24.77
N LYS A 418 20.90 14.01 25.02
CA LYS A 418 22.05 14.70 24.40
C LYS A 418 23.38 13.95 24.51
N ARG A 419 23.61 13.23 25.61
CA ARG A 419 24.87 12.50 25.89
C ARG A 419 24.77 11.00 25.62
N PHE A 420 23.69 10.54 25.00
CA PHE A 420 23.51 9.11 24.75
C PHE A 420 24.42 8.64 23.60
N SER A 421 25.18 7.58 23.85
CA SER A 421 25.88 6.82 22.81
C SER A 421 24.90 5.94 22.04
N THR A 422 25.34 5.36 20.92
CA THR A 422 24.58 4.35 20.17
C THR A 422 24.06 3.22 21.07
N ALA A 423 24.92 2.69 21.96
CA ALA A 423 24.52 1.64 22.90
C ALA A 423 23.39 2.08 23.86
N ASN A 424 23.38 3.34 24.30
CA ASN A 424 22.26 3.86 25.11
C ASN A 424 20.98 3.94 24.27
N TRP A 425 21.06 4.36 23.01
CA TRP A 425 19.92 4.41 22.10
C TRP A 425 19.37 3.03 21.72
N SER A 426 20.19 1.98 21.73
CA SER A 426 19.76 0.59 21.52
C SER A 426 19.04 -0.02 22.73
N GLN A 427 19.21 0.53 23.94
CA GLN A 427 18.50 0.06 25.14
C GLN A 427 17.02 0.44 25.12
N LYS A 428 16.16 -0.39 25.73
CA LYS A 428 14.75 -0.05 25.93
C LYS A 428 14.62 1.21 26.77
N PHE A 429 13.78 2.16 26.35
CA PHE A 429 13.56 3.39 27.11
C PHE A 429 12.46 3.19 28.16
N GLU A 430 12.69 3.76 29.34
CA GLU A 430 11.71 3.86 30.42
C GLU A 430 11.45 5.34 30.67
N ILE A 431 10.24 5.79 30.39
CA ILE A 431 9.92 7.23 30.40
C ILE A 431 9.26 7.62 31.72
N THR A 432 9.70 8.72 32.30
CA THR A 432 9.06 9.37 33.45
C THR A 432 8.74 10.81 33.12
N PHE A 433 7.45 11.17 33.12
CA PHE A 433 7.03 12.56 33.06
C PHE A 433 7.17 13.21 34.43
N GLU A 434 7.95 14.30 34.51
CA GLU A 434 8.19 15.01 35.77
C GLU A 434 6.88 15.59 36.31
N GLY A 435 6.50 15.20 37.54
CA GLY A 435 5.28 15.64 38.20
C GLY A 435 4.05 14.76 37.95
N GLU A 436 4.17 13.65 37.23
CA GLU A 436 3.09 12.70 36.95
C GLU A 436 3.34 11.35 37.67
N GLU A 437 2.29 10.75 38.25
CA GLU A 437 2.36 9.39 38.79
C GLU A 437 2.20 8.37 37.66
N GLY A 438 3.22 7.52 37.45
CA GLY A 438 3.15 6.46 36.45
C GLY A 438 4.33 5.50 36.51
N VAL A 439 4.05 4.19 36.52
CA VAL A 439 5.06 3.13 36.38
C VAL A 439 5.04 2.63 34.93
N ASP A 440 6.14 2.81 34.21
CA ASP A 440 6.21 2.47 32.78
C ASP A 440 6.25 0.94 32.56
N ARG A 441 5.08 0.33 32.38
CA ARG A 441 4.93 -1.06 31.89
C ARG A 441 4.86 -1.13 30.35
N GLY A 442 5.33 -0.10 29.65
CA GLY A 442 5.32 0.02 28.18
C GLY A 442 4.25 0.97 27.62
N GLY A 443 3.36 1.52 28.45
CA GLY A 443 2.34 2.49 28.04
C GLY A 443 2.91 3.91 27.91
N VAL A 444 3.60 4.37 28.96
CA VAL A 444 4.16 5.73 29.06
C VAL A 444 5.26 5.94 28.01
N SER A 445 6.08 4.92 27.76
CA SER A 445 7.07 4.96 26.68
C SER A 445 6.45 5.11 25.29
N ARG A 446 5.36 4.38 24.98
CA ARG A 446 4.66 4.52 23.69
C ARG A 446 4.03 5.90 23.52
N GLU A 447 3.37 6.40 24.55
CA GLU A 447 2.80 7.74 24.58
C GLU A 447 3.88 8.80 24.31
N TRP A 448 5.04 8.68 24.97
CA TRP A 448 6.15 9.59 24.72
C TRP A 448 6.65 9.56 23.27
N PHE A 449 6.80 8.37 22.67
CA PHE A 449 7.19 8.25 21.26
C PHE A 449 6.17 8.87 20.31
N GLU A 450 4.88 8.71 20.60
CA GLU A 450 3.80 9.31 19.86
C GLU A 450 3.83 10.83 19.93
N LEU A 451 3.89 11.39 21.14
CA LEU A 451 3.92 12.83 21.38
C LEU A 451 5.20 13.47 20.81
N ILE A 452 6.37 12.87 21.01
CA ILE A 452 7.64 13.43 20.52
C ILE A 452 7.70 13.38 18.99
N SER A 453 7.18 12.31 18.38
CA SER A 453 7.10 12.20 16.92
C SER A 453 6.16 13.28 16.38
N ALA A 454 4.95 13.41 16.92
CA ALA A 454 4.01 14.43 16.47
C ALA A 454 4.61 15.84 16.60
N ALA A 455 5.23 16.15 17.75
CA ALA A 455 5.86 17.45 17.97
C ALA A 455 7.04 17.72 17.02
N LEU A 456 7.87 16.73 16.69
CA LEU A 456 9.02 16.94 15.79
C LEU A 456 8.62 17.30 14.36
N PHE A 457 7.48 16.77 13.91
CA PHE A 457 7.03 16.87 12.52
C PHE A 457 5.85 17.84 12.33
N ASP A 458 5.30 18.40 13.40
CA ASP A 458 4.29 19.46 13.33
C ASP A 458 4.88 20.72 12.68
N ALA A 459 4.21 21.19 11.62
CA ALA A 459 4.60 22.39 10.87
C ALA A 459 4.66 23.66 11.75
N LYS A 460 3.88 23.70 12.84
CA LYS A 460 3.88 24.82 13.80
C LYS A 460 5.22 25.01 14.50
N ASN A 461 6.03 23.95 14.63
CA ASN A 461 7.35 24.02 15.25
C ASN A 461 8.45 24.50 14.29
N GLY A 462 8.13 24.72 13.01
CA GLY A 462 9.02 25.33 12.02
C GLY A 462 10.17 24.45 11.53
N LEU A 463 10.33 23.24 12.06
CA LEU A 463 11.30 22.25 11.58
C LEU A 463 10.83 21.62 10.25
N PHE A 464 9.56 21.28 10.17
CA PHE A 464 8.94 20.79 8.95
C PHE A 464 7.91 21.80 8.48
N GLU A 465 7.57 21.76 7.20
CA GLU A 465 6.52 22.55 6.59
C GLU A 465 5.53 21.64 5.87
N SER A 466 4.30 22.11 5.78
CA SER A 466 3.16 21.36 5.27
C SER A 466 2.91 21.67 3.80
N PHE A 467 2.79 20.65 2.97
CA PHE A 467 2.32 20.76 1.60
C PHE A 467 0.78 20.68 1.60
N GLY A 468 0.15 21.81 1.92
CA GLY A 468 -1.30 21.94 2.06
C GLY A 468 -1.72 22.39 3.48
N GLU A 469 -2.97 22.86 3.59
CA GLU A 469 -3.51 23.44 4.85
C GLU A 469 -4.16 22.40 5.77
N SER A 470 -4.35 21.16 5.30
CA SER A 470 -5.02 20.12 6.10
C SER A 470 -4.10 19.57 7.20
N GLN A 471 -4.69 19.06 8.30
CA GLN A 471 -3.95 18.34 9.34
C GLN A 471 -3.28 17.03 8.85
N ARG A 472 -3.54 16.65 7.60
CA ARG A 472 -3.10 15.39 6.96
C ARG A 472 -2.16 15.64 5.79
N ALA A 473 -1.76 16.88 5.59
CA ALA A 473 -0.84 17.28 4.55
C ALA A 473 0.54 16.65 4.76
N LEU A 474 1.24 16.47 3.65
CA LEU A 474 2.58 15.90 3.66
C LEU A 474 3.55 16.90 4.27
N VAL A 475 4.45 16.42 5.11
CA VAL A 475 5.47 17.23 5.74
C VAL A 475 6.81 17.06 5.04
N HIS A 476 7.51 18.17 4.89
CA HIS A 476 8.84 18.27 4.28
C HIS A 476 9.77 19.10 5.17
N PRO A 477 11.09 18.87 5.17
CA PRO A 477 12.00 19.78 5.87
C PRO A 477 11.82 21.22 5.38
N SER A 478 11.73 22.18 6.30
CA SER A 478 11.40 23.55 5.88
C SER A 478 12.37 24.12 4.84
N LYS A 479 11.89 24.93 3.90
CA LYS A 479 12.73 25.71 2.96
C LYS A 479 13.56 26.78 3.68
N ARG A 480 13.12 27.26 4.85
CA ARG A 480 13.81 28.32 5.61
C ARG A 480 15.25 27.91 5.95
N PRO A 481 16.25 28.80 5.85
CA PRO A 481 17.60 28.52 6.31
C PRO A 481 17.61 28.04 7.77
N ALA A 482 18.29 26.93 8.05
CA ALA A 482 18.34 26.36 9.39
C ALA A 482 19.27 27.18 10.31
N ALA A 483 18.82 27.56 11.50
CA ALA A 483 19.75 27.96 12.55
C ALA A 483 20.56 26.75 13.04
N SER A 484 21.75 26.98 13.61
CA SER A 484 22.57 25.88 14.18
C SER A 484 21.82 25.06 15.25
N ARG A 485 20.85 25.67 15.94
CA ARG A 485 19.99 24.98 16.92
C ARG A 485 19.01 24.01 16.23
N ASP A 486 18.49 24.36 15.06
CA ASP A 486 17.50 23.56 14.33
C ASP A 486 18.14 22.28 13.78
N LEU A 487 19.39 22.36 13.31
CA LEU A 487 20.14 21.18 12.83
C LEU A 487 20.26 20.07 13.89
N LYS A 488 20.35 20.44 15.18
CA LYS A 488 20.35 19.46 16.28
C LYS A 488 19.00 18.77 16.44
N TYR A 489 17.90 19.47 16.13
CA TYR A 489 16.57 18.88 16.14
C TYR A 489 16.34 17.95 14.95
N TYR A 490 16.85 18.24 13.76
CA TYR A 490 16.83 17.27 12.65
C TYR A 490 17.62 16.01 12.98
N GLU A 491 18.82 16.14 13.55
CA GLU A 491 19.60 14.98 14.02
C GLU A 491 18.83 14.17 15.08
N PHE A 492 18.21 14.85 16.04
CA PHE A 492 17.37 14.18 17.03
C PHE A 492 16.12 13.51 16.44
N ALA A 493 15.45 14.14 15.48
CA ALA A 493 14.35 13.52 14.73
C ALA A 493 14.79 12.25 14.01
N GLY A 494 15.98 12.26 13.39
CA GLY A 494 16.58 11.08 12.79
C GLY A 494 16.77 9.94 13.80
N LYS A 495 17.26 10.25 15.01
CA LYS A 495 17.43 9.25 16.08
C LYS A 495 16.10 8.69 16.56
N ILE A 496 15.06 9.53 16.70
CA ILE A 496 13.71 9.09 17.08
C ILE A 496 13.15 8.13 16.03
N VAL A 497 13.21 8.49 14.74
CA VAL A 497 12.76 7.60 13.65
C VAL A 497 13.56 6.29 13.64
N GLY A 498 14.89 6.37 13.76
CA GLY A 498 15.75 5.19 13.87
C GLY A 498 15.38 4.29 15.05
N LYS A 499 15.03 4.88 16.19
CA LYS A 499 14.59 4.17 17.39
C LYS A 499 13.26 3.46 17.19
N CYS A 500 12.29 4.12 16.54
CA CYS A 500 11.00 3.50 16.22
C CYS A 500 11.16 2.25 15.33
N ILE A 501 12.00 2.36 14.30
CA ILE A 501 12.31 1.26 13.38
C ILE A 501 13.06 0.13 14.10
N TYR A 502 14.05 0.49 14.93
CA TYR A 502 14.87 -0.45 15.68
C TYR A 502 14.03 -1.28 16.66
N GLU A 503 13.20 -0.65 17.50
CA GLU A 503 12.31 -1.35 18.43
C GLU A 503 11.30 -2.24 17.71
N SER A 504 10.76 -1.77 16.58
CA SER A 504 9.82 -2.54 15.75
C SER A 504 10.43 -3.83 15.19
N ALA A 505 11.76 -3.90 15.01
CA ALA A 505 12.43 -5.10 14.55
C ALA A 505 12.35 -6.25 15.56
N PHE A 506 12.23 -5.99 16.86
CA PHE A 506 12.19 -7.02 17.91
C PHE A 506 10.79 -7.59 18.19
N GLY A 507 9.75 -7.06 17.50
CA GLY A 507 8.40 -7.63 17.48
C GLY A 507 7.57 -7.43 18.75
N GLY A 508 6.37 -8.02 18.76
CA GLY A 508 5.46 -8.05 19.90
C GLY A 508 4.85 -6.69 20.30
N ARG A 509 4.77 -6.43 21.61
CA ARG A 509 4.23 -5.20 22.23
C ARG A 509 5.18 -3.99 22.10
N SER A 510 6.35 -4.11 21.48
CA SER A 510 7.34 -3.03 21.38
C SER A 510 7.29 -2.27 20.05
N ARG A 511 6.28 -2.50 19.22
CA ARG A 511 6.17 -1.81 17.93
C ARG A 511 5.87 -0.33 18.13
N LEU A 512 6.68 0.51 17.50
CA LEU A 512 6.60 1.97 17.56
C LEU A 512 6.50 2.51 16.14
N PHE A 513 5.64 3.50 15.95
CA PHE A 513 5.38 4.09 14.64
C PHE A 513 5.65 5.58 14.66
N VAL A 514 6.14 6.08 13.52
CA VAL A 514 6.36 7.50 13.31
C VAL A 514 5.04 8.17 12.97
N ARG A 515 4.66 9.20 13.72
CA ARG A 515 3.46 10.02 13.52
C ARG A 515 3.74 11.20 12.60
N ALA A 516 4.00 10.93 11.32
CA ALA A 516 4.13 11.96 10.27
C ALA A 516 3.91 11.37 8.89
N ARG A 517 3.31 12.13 7.97
CA ARG A 517 3.23 11.78 6.55
C ARG A 517 4.31 12.53 5.80
N PHE A 518 5.38 11.84 5.42
CA PHE A 518 6.47 12.51 4.72
C PHE A 518 6.18 12.62 3.23
N THR A 519 6.55 13.75 2.63
CA THR A 519 6.69 13.88 1.17
C THR A 519 7.54 12.74 0.58
N ARG A 520 7.16 12.25 -0.60
CA ARG A 520 7.89 11.24 -1.35
C ARG A 520 9.30 11.71 -1.69
N SER A 521 9.46 12.99 -2.02
CA SER A 521 10.78 13.58 -2.25
C SER A 521 11.69 13.56 -1.01
N PHE A 522 11.16 13.71 0.20
CA PHE A 522 11.96 13.56 1.44
C PHE A 522 12.36 12.11 1.67
N LEU A 523 11.43 11.16 1.50
CA LEU A 523 11.72 9.72 1.61
C LEU A 523 12.76 9.28 0.57
N ALA A 524 12.65 9.75 -0.67
CA ALA A 524 13.62 9.55 -1.73
C ALA A 524 15.02 10.04 -1.31
N GLN A 525 15.11 11.25 -0.76
CA GLN A 525 16.38 11.79 -0.26
C GLN A 525 17.00 10.94 0.87
N ILE A 526 16.18 10.34 1.73
CA ILE A 526 16.64 9.49 2.84
C ILE A 526 17.33 8.21 2.33
N ILE A 527 16.75 7.55 1.32
CA ILE A 527 17.38 6.39 0.67
C ILE A 527 18.49 6.80 -0.30
N GLY A 528 18.62 8.09 -0.58
CA GLY A 528 19.70 8.68 -1.39
C GLY A 528 19.36 8.76 -2.87
N LEU A 529 18.08 8.75 -3.22
CA LEU A 529 17.58 9.02 -4.56
C LEU A 529 17.57 10.52 -4.85
N ARG A 530 17.61 10.85 -6.15
CA ARG A 530 17.50 12.24 -6.60
C ARG A 530 16.03 12.59 -6.76
N VAL A 531 15.65 13.76 -6.28
CA VAL A 531 14.30 14.28 -6.47
C VAL A 531 14.04 14.59 -7.96
N HIS A 532 12.99 14.02 -8.53
CA HIS A 532 12.50 14.24 -9.88
C HIS A 532 11.20 15.03 -9.87
N TYR A 533 10.83 15.69 -10.97
CA TYR A 533 9.58 16.47 -11.04
C TYR A 533 8.32 15.63 -10.80
N LYS A 534 8.38 14.33 -11.08
CA LYS A 534 7.28 13.37 -10.84
C LYS A 534 6.86 13.31 -9.36
N TYR A 535 7.74 13.62 -8.41
CA TYR A 535 7.35 13.62 -7.00
C TYR A 535 6.30 14.69 -6.68
N PHE A 536 6.22 15.77 -7.46
CA PHE A 536 5.19 16.79 -7.26
C PHE A 536 3.77 16.24 -7.46
N GLU A 537 3.57 15.20 -8.26
CA GLU A 537 2.26 14.56 -8.40
C GLU A 537 1.67 14.13 -7.06
N MET A 538 2.51 13.66 -6.14
CA MET A 538 2.10 13.31 -4.78
C MET A 538 2.37 14.43 -3.76
N ASP A 539 3.50 15.13 -3.89
CA ASP A 539 3.97 16.09 -2.89
C ASP A 539 3.23 17.43 -3.00
N ASP A 540 2.93 17.90 -4.22
CA ASP A 540 2.26 19.17 -4.52
C ASP A 540 1.37 19.01 -5.78
N PRO A 541 0.22 18.34 -5.66
CA PRO A 541 -0.63 18.00 -6.80
C PRO A 541 -1.10 19.23 -7.57
N ASP A 542 -1.33 20.34 -6.89
CA ASP A 542 -1.77 21.61 -7.49
C ASP A 542 -0.67 22.18 -8.41
N LEU A 543 0.59 22.22 -7.93
CA LEU A 543 1.72 22.63 -8.77
C LEU A 543 1.93 21.67 -9.94
N TYR A 544 1.75 20.36 -9.70
CA TYR A 544 1.90 19.36 -10.73
C TYR A 544 0.87 19.56 -11.85
N ALA A 545 -0.42 19.65 -11.51
CA ALA A 545 -1.49 19.82 -12.48
C ALA A 545 -1.40 21.15 -13.23
N SER A 546 -1.13 22.26 -12.52
CA SER A 546 -1.16 23.60 -13.10
C SER A 546 0.05 23.94 -13.97
N LYS A 547 1.27 23.58 -13.55
CA LYS A 547 2.52 24.00 -14.23
C LYS A 547 3.25 22.82 -14.88
N ILE A 548 3.44 21.74 -14.15
CA ILE A 548 4.34 20.66 -14.58
C ILE A 548 3.72 19.83 -15.69
N LYS A 549 2.49 19.36 -15.49
CA LYS A 549 1.72 18.60 -16.48
C LYS A 549 1.52 19.42 -17.75
N TYR A 550 1.19 20.70 -17.60
CA TYR A 550 1.07 21.63 -18.73
C TYR A 550 2.36 21.72 -19.56
N ILE A 551 3.53 21.92 -18.93
CA ILE A 551 4.83 21.97 -19.63
C ILE A 551 5.12 20.62 -20.32
N LEU A 552 4.80 19.50 -19.70
CA LEU A 552 5.04 18.17 -20.26
C LEU A 552 4.19 17.90 -21.52
N GLU A 553 2.93 18.29 -21.51
CA GLU A 553 1.97 17.94 -22.55
C GLU A 553 1.90 18.97 -23.69
N ASN A 554 2.37 20.20 -23.47
CA ASN A 554 2.29 21.28 -24.45
C ASN A 554 3.64 21.62 -25.09
N ASN A 555 3.58 22.28 -26.25
CA ASN A 555 4.75 22.90 -26.89
C ASN A 555 5.15 24.14 -26.09
N VAL A 556 6.41 24.24 -25.66
CA VAL A 556 6.92 25.35 -24.85
C VAL A 556 7.66 26.43 -25.64
N GLU A 557 7.81 26.26 -26.95
CA GLU A 557 8.43 27.26 -27.82
C GLU A 557 7.61 28.55 -27.81
N GLY A 558 8.27 29.68 -27.51
CA GLY A 558 7.61 30.98 -27.42
C GLY A 558 6.94 31.29 -26.07
N MET A 559 6.99 30.38 -25.09
CA MET A 559 6.47 30.65 -23.73
C MET A 559 7.39 31.52 -22.87
N GLU A 560 8.57 31.91 -23.39
CA GLU A 560 9.59 32.70 -22.67
C GLU A 560 9.96 32.11 -21.29
N LEU A 561 9.95 30.78 -21.19
CA LEU A 561 10.43 30.06 -20.01
C LEU A 561 11.96 30.03 -20.04
N PHE A 562 12.59 30.39 -18.93
CA PHE A 562 14.04 30.33 -18.76
C PHE A 562 14.42 29.35 -17.64
N PHE A 563 15.67 28.91 -17.59
CA PHE A 563 16.21 28.13 -16.48
C PHE A 563 16.47 28.99 -15.22
N ALA A 564 15.48 29.78 -14.84
CA ALA A 564 15.43 30.59 -13.64
C ALA A 564 14.05 30.46 -12.99
N GLU A 565 13.99 30.71 -11.69
CA GLU A 565 12.77 30.74 -10.92
C GLU A 565 12.62 32.07 -10.20
N GLU A 566 11.49 32.73 -10.45
CA GLU A 566 11.12 33.98 -9.81
C GLU A 566 10.20 33.71 -8.62
N GLU A 567 10.58 34.23 -7.46
CA GLU A 567 9.82 34.17 -6.23
C GLU A 567 9.12 35.51 -6.01
N TYR A 568 7.79 35.49 -5.97
CA TYR A 568 6.98 36.68 -5.77
C TYR A 568 6.39 36.70 -4.34
N SER A 569 6.30 37.88 -3.77
CA SER A 569 5.60 38.11 -2.50
C SER A 569 4.09 38.00 -2.68
N LYS A 570 3.36 37.83 -1.57
CA LYS A 570 1.88 37.88 -1.56
C LYS A 570 1.31 39.17 -2.17
N ASN A 571 2.11 40.23 -2.24
CA ASN A 571 1.73 41.53 -2.81
C ASN A 571 2.18 41.69 -4.27
N GLY A 572 2.60 40.60 -4.93
CA GLY A 572 3.02 40.59 -6.34
C GLY A 572 4.40 41.19 -6.62
N LYS A 573 5.16 41.60 -5.60
CA LYS A 573 6.54 42.09 -5.79
C LYS A 573 7.50 40.92 -5.94
N LEU A 574 8.39 40.97 -6.95
CA LEU A 574 9.51 40.04 -7.09
C LEU A 574 10.42 40.15 -5.85
N ILE A 575 10.53 39.05 -5.10
CA ILE A 575 11.41 38.92 -3.93
C ILE A 575 12.80 38.51 -4.40
N ASN A 576 12.86 37.50 -5.27
CA ASN A 576 14.10 36.88 -5.68
C ASN A 576 13.96 36.25 -7.06
N ALA A 577 15.05 36.17 -7.81
CA ALA A 577 15.13 35.44 -9.07
C ALA A 577 16.33 34.51 -9.00
N VAL A 578 16.08 33.23 -8.75
CA VAL A 578 17.14 32.23 -8.57
C VAL A 578 17.43 31.55 -9.89
N GLU A 579 18.69 31.57 -10.31
CA GLU A 579 19.12 30.79 -11.48
C GLU A 579 19.15 29.30 -11.10
N LEU A 580 18.44 28.49 -11.88
CA LEU A 580 18.37 27.04 -11.65
C LEU A 580 19.65 26.34 -12.14
N ILE A 581 20.28 26.90 -13.18
CA ILE A 581 21.58 26.51 -13.72
C ILE A 581 22.46 27.77 -13.86
N PRO A 582 23.79 27.63 -14.02
CA PRO A 582 24.66 28.77 -14.33
C PRO A 582 24.18 29.50 -15.57
N ASP A 583 24.04 30.83 -15.49
CA ASP A 583 23.52 31.69 -16.57
C ASP A 583 22.08 31.36 -17.00
N GLY A 584 21.31 30.72 -16.11
CA GLY A 584 20.01 30.16 -16.42
C GLY A 584 18.95 31.19 -16.83
N ARG A 585 19.14 32.48 -16.50
CA ARG A 585 18.28 33.58 -16.93
C ARG A 585 18.34 33.84 -18.44
N ASN A 586 19.44 33.46 -19.09
CA ASN A 586 19.64 33.65 -20.53
C ASN A 586 19.40 32.37 -21.34
N VAL A 587 19.11 31.25 -20.66
CA VAL A 587 18.87 29.95 -21.32
C VAL A 587 17.37 29.70 -21.42
N CYS A 588 16.82 29.82 -22.63
CA CYS A 588 15.42 29.52 -22.91
C CYS A 588 15.16 28.01 -22.84
N VAL A 589 14.00 27.65 -22.31
CA VAL A 589 13.48 26.29 -22.30
C VAL A 589 12.85 26.01 -23.66
N THR A 590 13.26 24.91 -24.27
CA THR A 590 12.77 24.35 -25.54
C THR A 590 12.09 23.01 -25.30
N ASN A 591 11.41 22.46 -26.32
CA ASN A 591 10.80 21.13 -26.19
C ASN A 591 11.81 20.03 -25.82
N ASP A 592 13.04 20.10 -26.33
CA ASP A 592 14.10 19.14 -26.03
C ASP A 592 14.66 19.27 -24.60
N THR A 593 14.45 20.43 -23.97
CA THR A 593 15.06 20.78 -22.69
C THR A 593 14.05 20.90 -21.54
N LYS A 594 12.75 20.78 -21.82
CA LYS A 594 11.67 20.95 -20.82
C LYS A 594 11.73 19.96 -19.66
N ASP A 595 12.05 18.69 -19.91
CA ASP A 595 12.27 17.70 -18.83
C ASP A 595 13.45 18.11 -17.93
N ARG A 596 14.51 18.70 -18.51
CA ARG A 596 15.66 19.21 -17.75
C ARG A 596 15.27 20.38 -16.88
N TYR A 597 14.48 21.30 -17.41
CA TYR A 597 13.97 22.43 -16.65
C TYR A 597 13.18 21.95 -15.43
N LEU A 598 12.23 21.04 -15.64
CA LEU A 598 11.39 20.47 -14.58
C LEU A 598 12.20 19.72 -13.52
N ASP A 599 13.20 18.93 -13.93
CA ASP A 599 14.11 18.25 -13.01
C ASP A 599 14.88 19.21 -12.11
N VAL A 600 15.44 20.27 -12.69
CA VAL A 600 16.22 21.23 -11.93
C VAL A 600 15.31 22.09 -11.03
N LEU A 601 14.10 22.40 -11.49
CA LEU A 601 13.06 23.03 -10.66
C LEU A 601 12.72 22.17 -9.43
N ALA A 602 12.53 20.86 -9.62
CA ALA A 602 12.29 19.93 -8.52
C ALA A 602 13.47 19.88 -7.54
N GLN A 603 14.70 19.86 -8.06
CA GLN A 603 15.91 19.95 -7.24
C GLN A 603 15.97 21.23 -6.40
N HIS A 604 15.58 22.37 -6.97
CA HIS A 604 15.56 23.64 -6.27
C HIS A 604 14.48 23.67 -5.18
N ARG A 605 13.23 23.32 -5.51
CA ARG A 605 12.10 23.43 -4.58
C ARG A 605 12.10 22.40 -3.46
N LEU A 606 12.58 21.18 -3.71
CA LEU A 606 12.45 20.04 -2.78
C LEU A 606 13.80 19.51 -2.24
N ALA A 607 14.93 19.95 -2.80
CA ALA A 607 16.24 19.42 -2.44
C ALA A 607 17.37 20.45 -2.54
N ASN A 608 17.09 21.75 -2.33
CA ASN A 608 18.15 22.76 -2.30
C ASN A 608 19.19 22.50 -1.19
N ASN A 609 20.29 23.25 -1.20
CA ASN A 609 21.39 23.05 -0.25
C ASN A 609 20.97 23.18 1.22
N SER A 610 19.99 24.05 1.53
CA SER A 610 19.44 24.19 2.89
C SER A 610 18.73 22.90 3.32
N ILE A 611 17.81 22.39 2.48
CA ILE A 611 17.08 21.14 2.73
C ILE A 611 18.07 19.98 2.83
N ARG A 612 19.02 19.85 1.90
CA ARG A 612 20.06 18.80 1.94
C ARG A 612 20.85 18.80 3.24
N ASN A 613 21.22 19.96 3.77
CA ASN A 613 21.92 20.05 5.05
C ASN A 613 21.06 19.50 6.20
N LYS A 614 19.76 19.84 6.22
CA LYS A 614 18.79 19.32 7.21
C LYS A 614 18.61 17.81 7.08
N VAL A 615 18.45 17.31 5.84
CA VAL A 615 18.38 15.88 5.55
C VAL A 615 19.66 15.17 6.01
N ASN A 616 20.85 15.72 5.77
CA ASN A 616 22.11 15.12 6.21
C ASN A 616 22.20 15.01 7.73
N HIS A 617 21.74 16.01 8.47
CA HIS A 617 21.66 15.94 9.92
C HIS A 617 20.64 14.88 10.39
N PHE A 618 19.47 14.83 9.76
CA PHE A 618 18.48 13.77 10.01
C PHE A 618 19.08 12.37 9.75
N LEU A 619 19.74 12.18 8.61
CA LEU A 619 20.41 10.93 8.25
C LEU A 619 21.53 10.57 9.23
N LYS A 620 22.27 11.55 9.73
CA LYS A 620 23.30 11.33 10.76
C LYS A 620 22.70 10.70 12.02
N GLY A 621 21.56 11.21 12.48
CA GLY A 621 20.85 10.64 13.64
C GLY A 621 20.26 9.26 13.35
N LEU A 622 19.61 9.10 12.19
CA LEU A 622 19.00 7.84 11.76
C LEU A 622 20.04 6.71 11.66
N ASN A 623 21.20 7.02 11.09
CA ASN A 623 22.30 6.08 10.85
C ASN A 623 23.03 5.65 12.13
N GLU A 624 22.73 6.24 13.31
CA GLU A 624 23.27 5.73 14.58
C GLU A 624 22.69 4.36 14.94
N LEU A 625 21.40 4.13 14.64
CA LEU A 625 20.71 2.87 14.95
C LEU A 625 20.46 2.01 13.72
N ILE A 626 20.18 2.64 12.59
CA ILE A 626 19.76 1.95 11.37
C ILE A 626 20.76 2.22 10.25
N PRO A 627 21.60 1.24 9.88
CA PRO A 627 22.53 1.41 8.78
C PRO A 627 21.83 1.77 7.47
N LEU A 628 22.23 2.88 6.84
CA LEU A 628 21.55 3.39 5.63
C LEU A 628 21.53 2.39 4.46
N ASN A 629 22.52 1.51 4.37
CA ASN A 629 22.54 0.45 3.35
C ASN A 629 21.39 -0.55 3.50
N LEU A 630 20.85 -0.73 4.71
CA LEU A 630 19.71 -1.60 4.96
C LEU A 630 18.38 -0.91 4.61
N LEU A 631 18.26 0.41 4.78
CA LEU A 631 17.06 1.16 4.35
C LEU A 631 16.94 1.26 2.83
N ARG A 632 18.08 1.27 2.14
CA ARG A 632 18.19 1.32 0.68
C ARG A 632 17.66 0.09 -0.07
N ILE A 633 17.13 -0.92 0.64
CA ILE A 633 16.41 -2.05 0.02
C ILE A 633 14.92 -1.75 -0.20
N PHE A 634 14.41 -0.65 0.35
CA PHE A 634 13.04 -0.20 0.20
C PHE A 634 12.95 0.94 -0.80
N ASN A 635 11.84 1.03 -1.53
CA ASN A 635 11.44 2.25 -2.22
C ASN A 635 10.75 3.23 -1.25
N GLU A 636 10.35 4.40 -1.73
CA GLU A 636 9.75 5.48 -0.96
C GLU A 636 8.44 5.06 -0.28
N ASN A 637 7.58 4.33 -1.00
CA ASN A 637 6.29 3.84 -0.49
C ASN A 637 6.49 2.79 0.61
N GLU A 638 7.38 1.83 0.36
CA GLU A 638 7.74 0.79 1.31
C GLU A 638 8.44 1.33 2.55
N LEU A 639 9.25 2.39 2.39
CA LEU A 639 9.90 3.07 3.49
C LEU A 639 8.85 3.73 4.40
N GLU A 640 7.83 4.38 3.83
CA GLU A 640 6.71 4.90 4.61
C GLU A 640 5.98 3.78 5.38
N PHE A 641 5.66 2.68 4.71
CA PHE A 641 5.01 1.52 5.35
C PHE A 641 5.87 0.89 6.46
N LEU A 642 7.19 0.89 6.30
CA LEU A 642 8.12 0.40 7.32
C LEU A 642 8.07 1.28 8.58
N TRP A 643 7.97 2.59 8.43
CA TRP A 643 8.09 3.57 9.52
C TRP A 643 6.78 3.80 10.26
N ARG A 644 5.66 3.83 9.52
CA ARG A 644 4.34 4.14 10.05
C ARG A 644 3.51 2.89 10.35
N GLY A 645 3.87 1.77 9.76
CA GLY A 645 3.04 0.57 9.74
C GLY A 645 1.92 0.65 8.72
N THR A 646 1.07 -0.37 8.75
CA THR A 646 -0.21 -0.41 8.04
C THR A 646 -1.29 -0.13 9.08
N ASP A 647 -2.09 0.92 8.89
CA ASP A 647 -3.21 1.20 9.78
C ASP A 647 -4.16 -0.01 9.76
N LYS A 648 -4.56 -0.47 10.95
CA LYS A 648 -5.63 -1.44 11.10
C LYS A 648 -6.89 -0.67 11.47
N TYR A 649 -7.83 -0.56 10.54
CA TYR A 649 -9.15 -0.02 10.83
C TYR A 649 -9.93 -1.05 11.65
N SER A 650 -10.58 -0.57 12.71
CA SER A 650 -11.56 -1.33 13.48
C SER A 650 -12.94 -0.72 13.23
N ALA A 651 -13.85 -1.56 12.74
CA ALA A 651 -15.25 -1.18 12.61
C ALA A 651 -15.87 -0.86 13.98
N GLU A 652 -15.43 -1.56 15.04
CA GLU A 652 -15.85 -1.31 16.40
C GLU A 652 -15.40 0.06 16.91
N ASP A 653 -14.17 0.48 16.60
CA ASP A 653 -13.65 1.80 16.96
C ASP A 653 -14.39 2.93 16.23
N LEU A 654 -14.69 2.74 14.93
CA LEU A 654 -15.54 3.67 14.19
C LEU A 654 -16.94 3.77 14.81
N ARG A 655 -17.53 2.62 15.15
CA ARG A 655 -18.86 2.56 15.78
C ARG A 655 -18.89 3.23 17.14
N ALA A 656 -17.82 3.15 17.93
CA ALA A 656 -17.72 3.81 19.23
C ALA A 656 -17.60 5.34 19.14
N HIS A 657 -17.15 5.87 17.99
CA HIS A 657 -16.75 7.27 17.82
C HIS A 657 -17.43 7.96 16.63
N HIS A 658 -18.66 7.56 16.30
CA HIS A 658 -19.50 8.22 15.31
C HIS A 658 -20.63 9.01 15.97
N ASP A 659 -21.11 10.05 15.27
CA ASP A 659 -22.31 10.81 15.63
C ASP A 659 -23.41 10.55 14.58
N THR A 660 -24.68 10.70 14.99
CA THR A 660 -25.86 10.63 14.10
C THR A 660 -26.85 11.73 14.46
N HIS A 661 -27.53 12.31 13.46
CA HIS A 661 -28.54 13.36 13.67
C HIS A 661 -29.99 12.87 13.52
N CYS A 662 -30.21 11.68 12.94
CA CYS A 662 -31.52 11.07 12.74
C CYS A 662 -31.66 9.80 13.58
N ASN A 663 -32.86 9.52 14.11
CA ASN A 663 -33.15 8.31 14.90
C ASN A 663 -34.49 7.64 14.50
N SER A 664 -34.94 7.82 13.26
CA SER A 664 -36.14 7.14 12.75
C SER A 664 -35.95 5.61 12.74
N ALA A 665 -37.04 4.85 12.74
CA ALA A 665 -36.97 3.39 12.69
C ALA A 665 -36.37 2.90 11.36
N GLU A 666 -36.68 3.61 10.29
CA GLU A 666 -36.20 3.38 8.93
C GLU A 666 -34.69 3.67 8.84
N PHE A 667 -34.23 4.77 9.45
CA PHE A 667 -32.80 5.10 9.47
C PHE A 667 -31.99 4.13 10.32
N ARG A 668 -32.54 3.66 11.46
CA ARG A 668 -31.89 2.61 12.27
C ARG A 668 -31.64 1.34 11.47
N LYS A 669 -32.58 0.96 10.59
CA LYS A 669 -32.40 -0.18 9.67
C LYS A 669 -31.22 0.03 8.71
N VAL A 670 -31.13 1.20 8.08
CA VAL A 670 -30.03 1.55 7.17
C VAL A 670 -28.69 1.63 7.92
N LEU A 671 -28.69 2.17 9.14
CA LEU A 671 -27.51 2.25 9.99
C LEU A 671 -27.01 0.86 10.40
N ASP A 672 -27.90 -0.08 10.71
CA ASP A 672 -27.53 -1.47 10.98
C ASP A 672 -26.95 -2.17 9.73
N TRP A 673 -27.48 -1.87 8.54
CA TRP A 673 -26.89 -2.31 7.27
C TRP A 673 -25.48 -1.72 7.07
N PHE A 674 -25.29 -0.43 7.36
CA PHE A 674 -23.98 0.21 7.29
C PHE A 674 -22.95 -0.50 8.19
N TRP A 675 -23.27 -0.71 9.47
CA TRP A 675 -22.36 -1.40 10.38
C TRP A 675 -22.07 -2.83 9.95
N THR A 676 -23.08 -3.52 9.40
CA THR A 676 -22.90 -4.87 8.85
C THR A 676 -21.95 -4.89 7.66
N ALA A 677 -22.08 -3.94 6.74
CA ALA A 677 -21.18 -3.80 5.60
C ALA A 677 -19.74 -3.48 6.05
N VAL A 678 -19.58 -2.45 6.90
CA VAL A 678 -18.28 -1.97 7.39
C VAL A 678 -17.54 -3.03 8.20
N SER A 679 -18.23 -3.84 9.01
CA SER A 679 -17.62 -4.98 9.71
C SER A 679 -17.07 -6.05 8.76
N ASN A 680 -17.59 -6.13 7.53
CA ASN A 680 -17.14 -7.06 6.50
C ASN A 680 -16.13 -6.45 5.52
N PHE A 681 -15.82 -5.15 5.62
CA PHE A 681 -14.85 -4.49 4.74
C PHE A 681 -13.44 -5.02 4.97
N THR A 682 -12.72 -5.20 3.87
CA THR A 682 -11.27 -5.34 3.89
C THR A 682 -10.63 -4.06 4.40
N GLN A 683 -9.36 -4.14 4.80
CA GLN A 683 -8.62 -2.94 5.22
C GLN A 683 -8.48 -1.92 4.08
N GLU A 684 -8.47 -2.38 2.83
CA GLU A 684 -8.45 -1.52 1.65
C GLU A 684 -9.78 -0.77 1.48
N GLU A 685 -10.91 -1.47 1.63
CA GLU A 685 -12.24 -0.85 1.56
C GLU A 685 -12.51 0.09 2.75
N MET A 686 -12.04 -0.25 3.95
CA MET A 686 -12.07 0.66 5.09
C MET A 686 -11.24 1.93 4.83
N ALA A 687 -10.08 1.78 4.19
CA ALA A 687 -9.26 2.92 3.80
C ALA A 687 -9.97 3.79 2.76
N ARG A 688 -10.64 3.19 1.77
CA ARG A 688 -11.45 3.91 0.77
C ARG A 688 -12.68 4.58 1.37
N LEU A 689 -13.40 3.92 2.28
CA LEU A 689 -14.52 4.52 3.01
C LEU A 689 -14.05 5.77 3.77
N LEU A 690 -12.92 5.67 4.47
CA LEU A 690 -12.35 6.80 5.19
C LEU A 690 -11.91 7.91 4.23
N GLN A 691 -11.37 7.55 3.07
CA GLN A 691 -11.00 8.51 2.02
C GLN A 691 -12.21 9.21 1.41
N PHE A 692 -13.26 8.47 1.10
CA PHE A 692 -14.51 8.99 0.57
C PHE A 692 -15.18 9.98 1.53
N THR A 693 -15.17 9.67 2.82
CA THR A 693 -15.85 10.47 3.86
C THR A 693 -15.02 11.59 4.43
N THR A 694 -13.68 11.48 4.42
CA THR A 694 -12.79 12.44 5.08
C THR A 694 -11.72 13.03 4.16
N GLY A 695 -11.65 12.59 2.90
CA GLY A 695 -10.59 12.96 1.95
C GLY A 695 -9.24 12.27 2.21
N CYS A 696 -9.14 11.36 3.19
CA CYS A 696 -7.90 10.64 3.49
C CYS A 696 -8.14 9.19 3.89
N SER A 697 -7.32 8.30 3.38
CA SER A 697 -7.32 6.88 3.71
C SER A 697 -6.58 6.55 5.00
N GLN A 698 -6.51 7.45 6.00
CA GLN A 698 -5.75 7.23 7.24
C GLN A 698 -6.39 7.93 8.45
N LEU A 699 -6.29 7.29 9.62
CA LEU A 699 -6.84 7.81 10.88
C LEU A 699 -5.84 8.72 11.63
N PRO A 700 -6.34 9.65 12.46
CA PRO A 700 -5.54 10.34 13.46
C PRO A 700 -4.87 9.38 14.47
N PRO A 701 -3.85 9.84 15.21
CA PRO A 701 -3.07 9.00 16.12
C PRO A 701 -3.91 8.21 17.16
N GLY A 702 -4.95 8.83 17.73
CA GLY A 702 -5.90 8.18 18.63
C GLY A 702 -7.10 7.50 17.96
N GLY A 703 -6.99 7.12 16.69
CA GLY A 703 -8.06 6.42 15.97
C GLY A 703 -9.26 7.31 15.65
N PHE A 704 -10.44 6.71 15.55
CA PHE A 704 -11.67 7.43 15.23
C PHE A 704 -12.07 8.44 16.32
N GLN A 705 -11.67 8.21 17.58
CA GLN A 705 -11.93 9.12 18.70
C GLN A 705 -11.39 10.54 18.47
N GLN A 706 -10.27 10.65 17.76
CA GLN A 706 -9.58 11.92 17.52
C GLN A 706 -9.88 12.52 16.13
N LEU A 707 -10.88 11.99 15.41
CA LEU A 707 -11.37 12.61 14.19
C LEU A 707 -12.05 13.94 14.56
N ASN A 708 -11.62 15.04 13.93
CA ASN A 708 -12.21 16.36 14.14
C ASN A 708 -12.47 17.05 12.79
N PRO A 709 -13.73 17.32 12.41
CA PRO A 709 -14.98 16.94 13.10
C PRO A 709 -15.14 15.42 13.29
N ARG A 710 -16.02 14.97 14.20
CA ARG A 710 -16.28 13.52 14.38
C ARG A 710 -16.90 12.92 13.12
N PHE A 711 -16.80 11.60 12.98
CA PHE A 711 -17.42 10.90 11.86
C PHE A 711 -18.94 10.96 11.99
N LEU A 712 -19.60 11.62 11.04
CA LEU A 712 -21.05 11.84 11.07
C LEU A 712 -21.74 10.94 10.04
N ILE A 713 -22.77 10.21 10.46
CA ILE A 713 -23.64 9.45 9.56
C ILE A 713 -25.03 10.07 9.56
N ASN A 714 -25.48 10.47 8.39
CA ASN A 714 -26.76 11.14 8.18
C ASN A 714 -27.59 10.42 7.11
N THR A 715 -28.87 10.74 7.04
CA THR A 715 -29.78 10.23 6.01
C THR A 715 -29.89 11.23 4.86
N SER A 716 -29.89 10.76 3.61
CA SER A 716 -30.38 11.57 2.49
C SER A 716 -31.88 11.34 2.30
N ALA A 717 -32.59 12.36 1.80
CA ALA A 717 -34.02 12.27 1.49
C ALA A 717 -34.33 11.46 0.21
N THR A 718 -33.37 10.67 -0.28
CA THR A 718 -33.43 9.95 -1.56
C THR A 718 -33.55 8.44 -1.36
N PHE A 719 -34.04 7.74 -2.39
CA PHE A 719 -34.25 6.29 -2.37
C PHE A 719 -33.55 5.64 -3.57
N GLY A 720 -32.67 4.67 -3.30
CA GLY A 720 -31.95 3.92 -4.33
C GLY A 720 -30.74 4.63 -4.95
N ASP A 721 -30.47 5.89 -4.59
CA ASP A 721 -29.29 6.63 -5.09
C ASP A 721 -27.98 6.15 -4.45
N LEU A 722 -26.83 6.66 -4.93
CA LEU A 722 -25.53 6.41 -4.31
C LEU A 722 -25.35 7.22 -3.02
N PRO A 723 -24.65 6.67 -2.01
CA PRO A 723 -24.22 7.45 -0.85
C PRO A 723 -23.36 8.64 -1.28
N THR A 724 -23.50 9.75 -0.55
CA THR A 724 -22.72 10.99 -0.78
C THR A 724 -21.93 11.35 0.46
N ALA A 725 -20.86 12.12 0.30
CA ALA A 725 -20.01 12.53 1.42
C ALA A 725 -19.65 14.01 1.37
N HIS A 726 -19.55 14.63 2.54
CA HIS A 726 -19.02 15.97 2.72
C HIS A 726 -17.72 15.90 3.51
N THR A 727 -16.60 15.81 2.78
CA THR A 727 -15.26 15.56 3.34
C THR A 727 -14.80 16.62 4.34
N CYS A 728 -15.24 17.88 4.18
CA CYS A 728 -14.94 18.96 5.12
C CYS A 728 -15.59 18.76 6.50
N ALA A 729 -16.71 18.02 6.55
CA ALA A 729 -17.48 17.75 7.76
C ALA A 729 -17.30 16.32 8.29
N ASN A 730 -16.50 15.48 7.61
CA ASN A 730 -16.44 14.03 7.86
C ASN A 730 -17.83 13.36 7.87
N GLU A 731 -18.72 13.82 6.99
CA GLU A 731 -20.12 13.39 6.92
C GLU A 731 -20.35 12.41 5.78
N LEU A 732 -21.07 11.33 6.08
CA LEU A 732 -21.59 10.35 5.14
C LEU A 732 -23.12 10.40 5.13
N CYS A 733 -23.71 10.68 3.97
CA CYS A 733 -25.15 10.70 3.76
C CYS A 733 -25.61 9.39 3.09
N LEU A 734 -26.47 8.65 3.77
CA LEU A 734 -27.00 7.36 3.35
C LEU A 734 -28.47 7.48 2.87
N PRO A 735 -28.75 7.12 1.60
CA PRO A 735 -30.11 6.94 1.08
C PRO A 735 -30.83 5.74 1.71
N PHE A 736 -32.14 5.65 1.46
CA PHE A 736 -32.92 4.45 1.75
C PHE A 736 -32.84 3.43 0.61
N TYR A 737 -32.89 2.14 0.95
CA TYR A 737 -32.83 1.04 -0.02
C TYR A 737 -33.87 -0.04 0.32
N GLU A 738 -34.26 -0.82 -0.68
CA GLU A 738 -35.19 -1.94 -0.52
C GLU A 738 -34.61 -3.08 0.33
N CYS A 739 -33.33 -3.39 0.13
CA CYS A 739 -32.65 -4.50 0.78
C CYS A 739 -31.16 -4.22 1.03
N TYR A 740 -30.57 -5.02 1.90
CA TYR A 740 -29.15 -4.95 2.26
C TYR A 740 -28.21 -5.08 1.04
N ASP A 741 -28.52 -5.97 0.09
CA ASP A 741 -27.65 -6.21 -1.07
C ASP A 741 -27.58 -4.98 -1.99
N HIS A 742 -28.70 -4.26 -2.13
CA HIS A 742 -28.73 -3.00 -2.88
C HIS A 742 -27.93 -1.92 -2.15
N PHE A 743 -28.12 -1.78 -0.83
CA PHE A 743 -27.35 -0.87 0.01
C PHE A 743 -25.84 -1.13 -0.08
N GLU A 744 -25.39 -2.38 0.10
CA GLU A 744 -23.97 -2.75 0.10
C GLU A 744 -23.33 -2.47 -1.26
N LYS A 745 -24.01 -2.82 -2.36
CA LYS A 745 -23.53 -2.52 -3.72
C LYS A 745 -23.38 -1.03 -3.95
N ALA A 746 -24.37 -0.23 -3.58
CA ALA A 746 -24.33 1.22 -3.73
C ALA A 746 -23.22 1.86 -2.89
N LEU A 747 -23.03 1.41 -1.65
CA LEU A 747 -21.95 1.88 -0.77
C LEU A 747 -20.56 1.52 -1.34
N LEU A 748 -20.37 0.28 -1.81
CA LEU A 748 -19.10 -0.14 -2.41
C LEU A 748 -18.82 0.64 -3.70
N LEU A 749 -19.83 0.88 -4.53
CA LEU A 749 -19.67 1.67 -5.75
C LEU A 749 -19.23 3.10 -5.41
N ALA A 750 -19.93 3.75 -4.46
CA ALA A 750 -19.61 5.11 -4.05
C ALA A 750 -18.19 5.26 -3.49
N ILE A 751 -17.72 4.34 -2.65
CA ILE A 751 -16.35 4.44 -2.09
C ILE A 751 -15.26 4.03 -3.08
N ASN A 752 -15.58 3.28 -4.14
CA ASN A 752 -14.61 2.88 -5.15
C ASN A 752 -14.47 3.94 -6.24
N GLU A 753 -15.58 4.48 -6.74
CA GLU A 753 -15.62 5.45 -7.84
C GLU A 753 -15.54 6.89 -7.33
N GLY A 754 -16.14 7.20 -6.18
CA GLY A 754 -16.18 8.55 -5.62
C GLY A 754 -14.85 9.08 -5.06
N THR A 755 -13.77 8.30 -5.15
CA THR A 755 -12.40 8.75 -4.80
C THR A 755 -11.57 9.22 -5.99
N GLU A 756 -12.03 8.92 -7.21
CA GLU A 756 -11.51 9.51 -8.45
C GLU A 756 -12.29 10.84 -8.62
N GLY A 757 -11.60 11.97 -8.44
CA GLY A 757 -12.26 13.29 -8.48
C GLY A 757 -13.03 13.49 -9.79
N PHE A 758 -14.12 14.27 -9.74
CA PHE A 758 -15.00 14.60 -10.86
C PHE A 758 -14.27 14.76 -12.21
N GLU A 759 -14.13 13.66 -12.95
CA GLU A 759 -13.94 13.68 -14.39
C GLU A 759 -15.30 13.95 -15.00
N MET A 760 -15.60 15.22 -15.31
CA MET A 760 -16.65 15.50 -16.28
C MET A 760 -16.08 15.16 -17.66
N THR A 761 -16.49 13.98 -18.16
CA THR A 761 -16.56 13.51 -19.56
C THR A 761 -15.45 13.88 -20.54
#